data_AF-A0A1E3TLP7-F1
#
_entry.id   AF-A0A1E3TLP7-F1
#
_cell.length_a   1.000
_cell.length_b   1.000
_cell.length_c   1.000
_cell.angle_alpha   90.00
_cell.angle_beta   90.00
_cell.angle_gamma   90.00
#
_symmetry.space_group_name_H-M   'P 1'
#
loop_
_entity.id
_entity.type
_entity.pdbx_description
1 polymer ?
#
loop_
_entity_poly.entity_id
_entity_poly.type
_entity_poly.pdbx_seq_one_letter_code
_entity_poly.pdbx_strand_id
1 'polypeptide(L)'
;MIFSQHYLACLSQASYLIGDETSGRAVVVDPRRDVDTYLSEAAEHGLHIERVIETHIHADFLSGHLELAAATGAVISYGEKADVQFPIEPLRDGQRICLGEVALQILATPGHTPESICIVVYEHADDDLPYGVLTGDTLFVGDVGRPDLMTSAGLSPDALARALYQSLHNKLLKLPDATRVYPAHGAGSLCGRRLSSETSSTIGDQRRTNYALNISDVDQFVVAVTEAQPLRPPYFEFTSRRNREQHPLLDEHGCPRLLDIDQICKYAQAGAILLDSREPGDYASGHLRGAINVGLQGRFAEWAGVVLSPDRDIVLVGDPTLARESTTRLSRVGFDRVIGQIRDLEQVFTQRPELVETSSRLSIDQLAELRGREPRLQLVDIRSPAERAQGAIPGARSIPLPVLTGVMADLDRAAPVVIYCASGYRSMVAASVLRSAGFDDVSDVIGGFESWQSCGLPSSSGDDDGPPVAADGRNAGLIVHRKDPLNCETSLPSLIGSVVMPISHFYVRNHFPAPALDPEAYELTVTGLVERPLRFGVHDLKRMPSQSLVSTLECAGNGRIQFDPPVEGEQWRFGAASTAEWTGVPLAEILDRAGLTAGAHDVVFRGADAGLVDNLTTPVRFERALSIADAYNSGALVAYAMNGEPLPLQHGRPVRLVVPGWYSVASVKWLTEIEVIGQSFEGYFHTERYQYEWPRDNGVVREPVRLQRVRSVIAEPADGVSVPAGELVVRGVAWSGAAAIDRVDVCIGESPWQPARLIGERRRHSWQWWELLARCETAGPTTLRARATDLAGRTQPDRPEWNRLGYGGNAIHTVTVRIE
;
A
#
# COMPACT_ATOMS: atom_id res chain seq x y z
N MET A 1 -17.67 32.10 -27.72
CA MET A 1 -16.70 31.40 -26.85
C MET A 1 -16.22 30.16 -27.55
N ILE A 2 -14.91 29.88 -27.51
CA ILE A 2 -14.34 28.59 -27.95
C ILE A 2 -14.10 27.73 -26.71
N PHE A 3 -14.62 26.50 -26.72
CA PHE A 3 -14.44 25.51 -25.67
C PHE A 3 -14.16 24.15 -26.31
N SER A 4 -12.96 23.63 -26.10
CA SER A 4 -12.51 22.37 -26.70
C SER A 4 -12.01 21.42 -25.63
N GLN A 5 -12.55 20.19 -25.64
CA GLN A 5 -12.09 19.09 -24.79
C GLN A 5 -11.17 18.17 -25.60
N HIS A 6 -9.91 18.07 -25.18
CA HIS A 6 -8.97 17.12 -25.74
C HIS A 6 -8.87 15.90 -24.83
N TYR A 7 -9.46 14.77 -25.24
CA TYR A 7 -9.40 13.51 -24.49
C TYR A 7 -8.32 12.55 -25.00
N LEU A 8 -7.43 12.10 -24.10
CA LEU A 8 -6.34 11.17 -24.38
C LEU A 8 -6.71 9.79 -23.85
N ALA A 9 -7.21 8.93 -24.73
CA ALA A 9 -7.75 7.63 -24.35
C ALA A 9 -6.74 6.70 -23.63
N CYS A 10 -5.45 6.79 -23.95
CA CYS A 10 -4.43 5.90 -23.37
C CYS A 10 -4.06 6.24 -21.91
N LEU A 11 -4.44 7.43 -21.41
CA LEU A 11 -4.31 7.81 -20.00
C LEU A 11 -5.68 8.12 -19.36
N SER A 12 -6.75 8.09 -20.17
CA SER A 12 -8.09 8.51 -19.76
C SER A 12 -8.13 9.95 -19.25
N GLN A 13 -7.28 10.81 -19.82
CA GLN A 13 -7.02 12.17 -19.39
C GLN A 13 -7.74 13.17 -20.30
N ALA A 14 -8.35 14.19 -19.72
CA ALA A 14 -9.00 15.29 -20.39
C ALA A 14 -8.27 16.60 -20.10
N SER A 15 -8.13 17.42 -21.12
CA SER A 15 -7.57 18.77 -21.06
C SER A 15 -8.45 19.71 -21.86
N TYR A 16 -8.37 21.00 -21.56
CA TYR A 16 -9.33 21.96 -22.09
C TYR A 16 -8.64 23.19 -22.64
N LEU A 17 -9.02 23.60 -23.84
CA LEU A 17 -8.71 24.92 -24.38
C LEU A 17 -9.95 25.78 -24.30
N ILE A 18 -9.83 26.94 -23.65
CA ILE A 18 -10.93 27.90 -23.48
C ILE A 18 -10.47 29.25 -24.04
N GLY A 19 -11.18 29.76 -25.03
CA GLY A 19 -10.84 30.97 -25.75
C GLY A 19 -12.00 31.95 -25.85
N ASP A 20 -11.67 33.24 -25.81
CA ASP A 20 -12.57 34.31 -26.15
C ASP A 20 -12.33 34.78 -27.59
N GLU A 21 -13.34 34.68 -28.46
CA GLU A 21 -13.23 35.04 -29.87
C GLU A 21 -13.11 36.56 -30.10
N THR A 22 -13.57 37.38 -29.15
CA THR A 22 -13.58 38.84 -29.30
C THR A 22 -12.22 39.46 -29.00
N SER A 23 -11.54 38.95 -27.98
CA SER A 23 -10.21 39.42 -27.55
C SER A 23 -9.07 38.58 -28.14
N GLY A 24 -9.36 37.37 -28.60
CA GLY A 24 -8.36 36.38 -28.99
C GLY A 24 -7.60 35.75 -27.81
N ARG A 25 -7.99 35.99 -26.55
CA ARG A 25 -7.26 35.48 -25.37
C ARG A 25 -7.75 34.09 -25.00
N ALA A 26 -6.83 33.20 -24.67
CA ALA A 26 -7.14 31.82 -24.32
C ALA A 26 -6.33 31.30 -23.14
N VAL A 27 -6.84 30.24 -22.51
CA VAL A 27 -6.14 29.43 -21.51
C VAL A 27 -6.19 27.96 -21.88
N VAL A 28 -5.20 27.21 -21.41
CA VAL A 28 -5.23 25.74 -21.44
C VAL A 28 -5.27 25.22 -20.02
N VAL A 29 -6.12 24.22 -19.77
CA VAL A 29 -6.29 23.59 -18.46
C VAL A 29 -5.84 22.13 -18.52
N ASP A 30 -4.99 21.74 -17.57
CA ASP A 30 -4.40 20.40 -17.41
C ASP A 30 -3.77 19.83 -18.71
N PRO A 31 -2.87 20.58 -19.39
CA PRO A 31 -2.33 20.19 -20.69
C PRO A 31 -1.58 18.85 -20.65
N ARG A 32 -1.76 18.06 -21.72
CA ARG A 32 -0.86 16.96 -22.05
C ARG A 32 0.55 17.48 -22.28
N ARG A 33 1.54 16.60 -22.09
CA ARG A 33 2.93 16.93 -22.37
C ARG A 33 3.22 17.26 -23.82
N ASP A 34 2.57 16.59 -24.76
CA ASP A 34 2.64 16.90 -26.19
C ASP A 34 1.65 18.01 -26.56
N VAL A 35 2.16 19.24 -26.66
CA VAL A 35 1.38 20.48 -26.65
C VAL A 35 1.01 20.99 -28.04
N ASP A 36 1.56 20.41 -29.10
CA ASP A 36 1.32 20.81 -30.49
C ASP A 36 -0.17 20.88 -30.85
N THR A 37 -0.99 20.01 -30.24
CA THR A 37 -2.44 20.01 -30.46
C THR A 37 -3.10 21.31 -30.02
N TYR A 38 -2.65 21.92 -28.93
CA TYR A 38 -3.22 23.17 -28.42
C TYR A 38 -2.69 24.38 -29.21
N LEU A 39 -1.40 24.34 -29.57
CA LEU A 39 -0.76 25.41 -30.35
C LEU A 39 -1.37 25.51 -31.75
N SER A 40 -1.62 24.37 -32.40
CA SER A 40 -2.23 24.31 -33.72
C SER A 40 -3.67 24.80 -33.70
N GLU A 41 -4.46 24.37 -32.72
CA GLU A 41 -5.86 24.79 -32.57
C GLU A 41 -5.97 26.27 -32.22
N ALA A 42 -5.14 26.77 -31.30
CA ALA A 42 -5.08 28.20 -30.99
C ALA A 42 -4.76 29.03 -32.24
N ALA A 43 -3.81 28.59 -33.06
CA ALA A 43 -3.49 29.27 -34.32
C ALA A 43 -4.64 29.25 -35.34
N GLU A 44 -5.35 28.12 -35.47
CA GLU A 44 -6.52 27.98 -36.36
C GLU A 44 -7.64 28.96 -35.98
N HIS A 45 -7.85 29.17 -34.69
CA HIS A 45 -8.86 30.06 -34.16
C HIS A 45 -8.40 31.50 -33.91
N GLY A 46 -7.15 31.84 -34.22
CA GLY A 46 -6.58 33.17 -33.97
C GLY A 46 -6.47 33.52 -32.47
N LEU A 47 -6.31 32.52 -31.61
CA LEU A 47 -6.19 32.65 -30.17
C LEU A 47 -4.71 32.76 -29.73
N HIS A 48 -4.48 33.47 -28.63
CA HIS A 48 -3.23 33.55 -27.91
C HIS A 48 -3.39 32.94 -26.52
N ILE A 49 -2.69 31.83 -26.28
CA ILE A 49 -2.68 31.14 -24.98
C ILE A 49 -1.81 31.97 -24.02
N GLU A 50 -2.45 32.72 -23.10
CA GLU A 50 -1.78 33.59 -22.14
C GLU A 50 -1.55 32.95 -20.77
N ARG A 51 -2.25 31.84 -20.47
CA ARG A 51 -2.17 31.14 -19.18
C ARG A 51 -2.37 29.64 -19.34
N VAL A 52 -1.58 28.88 -18.60
CA VAL A 52 -1.80 27.46 -18.34
C VAL A 52 -2.30 27.32 -16.91
N ILE A 53 -3.44 26.67 -16.72
CA ILE A 53 -4.02 26.43 -15.40
C ILE A 53 -3.96 24.94 -15.09
N GLU A 54 -3.38 24.61 -13.95
CA GLU A 54 -3.36 23.26 -13.42
C GLU A 54 -4.38 23.16 -12.30
N THR A 55 -5.33 22.23 -12.44
CA THR A 55 -6.33 21.98 -11.41
C THR A 55 -5.68 21.43 -10.15
N HIS A 56 -4.61 20.66 -10.29
CA HIS A 56 -3.82 20.10 -9.21
C HIS A 56 -2.46 19.62 -9.73
N ILE A 57 -1.57 19.19 -8.83
CA ILE A 57 -0.31 18.54 -9.20
C ILE A 57 -0.61 17.08 -9.58
N HIS A 58 -0.68 16.80 -10.89
CA HIS A 58 -1.01 15.48 -11.43
C HIS A 58 -0.02 14.40 -10.98
N ALA A 59 -0.54 13.20 -10.70
CA ALA A 59 0.26 12.06 -10.28
C ALA A 59 0.50 11.05 -11.41
N ASP A 60 -0.39 10.97 -12.38
CA ASP A 60 -0.45 9.89 -13.37
C ASP A 60 0.12 10.30 -14.74
N PHE A 61 0.25 11.59 -15.02
CA PHE A 61 0.92 12.09 -16.23
C PHE A 61 1.79 13.31 -15.93
N LEU A 62 2.84 13.50 -16.72
CA LEU A 62 3.64 14.71 -16.68
C LEU A 62 2.97 15.77 -17.54
N SER A 63 2.62 16.90 -16.94
CA SER A 63 1.89 17.96 -17.62
C SER A 63 2.80 18.75 -18.58
N GLY A 64 2.20 19.25 -19.67
CA GLY A 64 2.84 20.15 -20.64
C GLY A 64 2.89 21.63 -20.23
N HIS A 65 2.76 21.96 -18.95
CA HIS A 65 2.76 23.35 -18.48
C HIS A 65 4.06 24.08 -18.79
N LEU A 66 5.22 23.42 -18.66
CA LEU A 66 6.52 24.02 -19.01
C LEU A 66 6.65 24.18 -20.52
N GLU A 67 6.23 23.18 -21.30
CA GLU A 67 6.25 23.20 -22.76
C GLU A 67 5.38 24.34 -23.33
N LEU A 68 4.15 24.49 -22.85
CA LEU A 68 3.28 25.60 -23.27
C LEU A 68 3.82 26.97 -22.84
N ALA A 69 4.28 27.10 -21.60
CA ALA A 69 4.84 28.35 -21.12
C ALA A 69 6.07 28.78 -21.95
N ALA A 70 6.93 27.82 -22.32
CA ALA A 70 8.08 28.08 -23.18
C ALA A 70 7.68 28.45 -24.62
N ALA A 71 6.65 27.82 -25.16
CA ALA A 71 6.20 28.04 -26.54
C ALA A 71 5.41 29.36 -26.72
N THR A 72 4.64 29.78 -25.72
CA THR A 72 3.71 30.92 -25.87
C THR A 72 4.04 32.12 -24.98
N GLY A 73 4.87 31.94 -23.95
CA GLY A 73 5.07 32.92 -22.88
C GLY A 73 3.93 32.95 -21.86
N ALA A 74 3.04 31.95 -21.87
CA ALA A 74 1.94 31.84 -20.91
C ALA A 74 2.43 31.77 -19.46
N VAL A 75 1.69 32.38 -18.55
CA VAL A 75 1.92 32.19 -17.11
C VAL A 75 1.36 30.86 -16.65
N ILE A 76 2.07 30.18 -15.76
CA ILE A 76 1.61 28.92 -15.16
C ILE A 76 0.88 29.24 -13.86
N SER A 77 -0.29 28.64 -13.65
CA SER A 77 -1.14 28.91 -12.49
C SER A 77 -1.63 27.63 -11.83
N TYR A 78 -1.57 27.59 -10.51
CA TYR A 78 -2.10 26.53 -9.65
C TYR A 78 -2.92 27.15 -8.51
N GLY A 79 -3.65 26.34 -7.73
CA GLY A 79 -4.24 26.81 -6.47
C GLY A 79 -3.19 27.31 -5.45
N GLU A 80 -3.59 28.20 -4.54
CA GLU A 80 -2.70 28.87 -3.57
C GLU A 80 -1.80 27.96 -2.73
N LYS A 81 -2.16 26.70 -2.54
CA LYS A 81 -1.40 25.74 -1.71
C LYS A 81 -0.38 24.92 -2.49
N ALA A 82 -0.23 25.18 -3.80
CA ALA A 82 0.73 24.46 -4.62
C ALA A 82 2.17 24.78 -4.19
N ASP A 83 2.98 23.74 -4.10
CA ASP A 83 4.41 23.82 -3.77
C ASP A 83 5.21 23.28 -4.96
N VAL A 84 5.81 24.19 -5.73
CA VAL A 84 6.52 23.91 -6.99
C VAL A 84 7.80 24.75 -7.08
N GLN A 85 8.76 24.30 -7.89
CA GLN A 85 10.11 24.87 -7.98
C GLN A 85 10.29 25.90 -9.11
N PHE A 86 9.21 26.27 -9.79
CA PHE A 86 9.21 27.23 -10.89
C PHE A 86 8.21 28.37 -10.63
N PRO A 87 8.34 29.53 -11.30
CA PRO A 87 7.44 30.65 -11.10
C PRO A 87 6.00 30.29 -11.49
N ILE A 88 5.06 30.57 -10.59
CA ILE A 88 3.63 30.44 -10.83
C ILE A 88 2.89 31.71 -10.40
N GLU A 89 1.71 31.93 -10.96
CA GLU A 89 0.73 32.89 -10.48
C GLU A 89 -0.38 32.13 -9.71
N PRO A 90 -0.37 32.14 -8.36
CA PRO A 90 -1.31 31.37 -7.57
C PRO A 90 -2.74 31.89 -7.70
N LEU A 91 -3.70 30.96 -7.77
CA LEU A 91 -5.12 31.24 -7.94
C LEU A 91 -5.89 31.07 -6.63
N ARG A 92 -6.59 32.13 -6.22
CA ARG A 92 -7.36 32.18 -4.97
C ARG A 92 -8.78 31.71 -5.15
N ASP A 93 -9.38 31.22 -4.06
CA ASP A 93 -10.81 30.94 -4.03
C ASP A 93 -11.64 32.18 -4.36
N GLY A 94 -12.58 32.04 -5.30
CA GLY A 94 -13.44 33.11 -5.79
C GLY A 94 -12.78 34.09 -6.78
N GLN A 95 -11.49 33.94 -7.09
CA GLN A 95 -10.81 34.77 -8.07
C GLN A 95 -11.47 34.64 -9.45
N ARG A 96 -11.63 35.77 -10.15
CA ARG A 96 -12.12 35.81 -11.53
C ARG A 96 -11.01 36.17 -12.50
N ILE A 97 -10.95 35.46 -13.62
CA ILE A 97 -10.07 35.71 -14.76
C ILE A 97 -10.95 36.02 -15.96
N CYS A 98 -10.83 37.22 -16.52
CA CYS A 98 -11.57 37.60 -17.73
C CYS A 98 -10.65 37.45 -18.95
N LEU A 99 -11.12 36.70 -19.94
CA LEU A 99 -10.46 36.58 -21.25
C LEU A 99 -11.01 37.59 -22.24
N GLY A 100 -12.26 38.01 -22.09
CA GLY A 100 -12.91 39.04 -22.89
C GLY A 100 -14.35 39.13 -22.41
N GLU A 101 -15.26 38.56 -23.18
CA GLU A 101 -16.60 38.23 -22.72
C GLU A 101 -16.59 36.98 -21.82
N VAL A 102 -15.74 36.00 -22.16
CA VAL A 102 -15.55 34.78 -21.36
C VAL A 102 -14.89 35.09 -20.02
N ALA A 103 -15.45 34.53 -18.95
CA ALA A 103 -14.93 34.65 -17.58
C ALA A 103 -14.77 33.29 -16.91
N LEU A 104 -13.68 33.12 -16.17
CA LEU A 104 -13.38 31.95 -15.36
C LEU A 104 -13.45 32.33 -13.89
N GLN A 105 -14.12 31.53 -13.07
CA GLN A 105 -14.12 31.67 -11.62
C GLN A 105 -13.46 30.48 -10.95
N ILE A 106 -12.47 30.74 -10.12
CA ILE A 106 -11.70 29.71 -9.41
C ILE A 106 -12.43 29.33 -8.13
N LEU A 107 -12.55 28.03 -7.90
CA LEU A 107 -13.05 27.46 -6.64
C LEU A 107 -11.93 26.60 -6.04
N ALA A 108 -11.45 26.93 -4.85
CA ALA A 108 -10.53 26.05 -4.13
C ALA A 108 -11.27 24.81 -3.65
N THR A 109 -10.90 23.64 -4.14
CA THR A 109 -11.59 22.37 -3.88
C THR A 109 -10.63 21.30 -3.36
N PRO A 110 -9.98 21.53 -2.19
CA PRO A 110 -9.08 20.55 -1.61
C PRO A 110 -9.81 19.22 -1.38
N GLY A 111 -9.15 18.12 -1.69
CA GLY A 111 -9.74 16.80 -1.56
C GLY A 111 -8.86 15.73 -2.19
N HIS A 112 -8.77 15.73 -3.51
CA HIS A 112 -7.82 14.87 -4.22
C HIS A 112 -6.38 15.25 -3.86
N THR A 113 -6.08 16.55 -3.93
CA THR A 113 -4.86 17.17 -3.38
C THR A 113 -5.22 18.42 -2.56
N PRO A 114 -4.32 18.93 -1.68
CA PRO A 114 -4.53 20.14 -0.91
C PRO A 114 -4.71 21.41 -1.75
N GLU A 115 -4.03 21.50 -2.89
CA GLU A 115 -4.04 22.64 -3.80
C GLU A 115 -5.09 22.54 -4.90
N SER A 116 -5.86 21.45 -4.94
CA SER A 116 -6.90 21.22 -5.93
C SER A 116 -7.85 22.42 -6.08
N ILE A 117 -8.13 22.79 -7.34
CA ILE A 117 -9.10 23.81 -7.73
C ILE A 117 -10.07 23.27 -8.80
N CYS A 118 -11.28 23.82 -8.82
CA CYS A 118 -12.23 23.71 -9.93
C CYS A 118 -12.39 25.08 -10.60
N ILE A 119 -12.71 25.08 -11.90
CA ILE A 119 -12.82 26.30 -12.71
C ILE A 119 -14.23 26.38 -13.29
N VAL A 120 -15.03 27.33 -12.83
CA VAL A 120 -16.36 27.59 -13.39
C VAL A 120 -16.21 28.51 -14.59
N VAL A 121 -16.76 28.09 -15.73
CA VAL A 121 -16.66 28.78 -17.02
C VAL A 121 -17.97 29.47 -17.32
N TYR A 122 -17.90 30.77 -17.62
CA TYR A 122 -19.02 31.60 -18.04
C TYR A 122 -18.78 32.09 -19.47
N GLU A 123 -19.79 31.98 -20.33
CA GLU A 123 -19.72 32.53 -21.68
C GLU A 123 -19.70 34.07 -21.64
N HIS A 124 -20.53 34.66 -20.77
CA HIS A 124 -20.45 36.05 -20.38
C HIS A 124 -20.33 36.21 -18.85
N ALA A 125 -19.51 37.16 -18.40
CA ALA A 125 -19.19 37.34 -16.98
C ALA A 125 -20.40 37.48 -16.03
N ASP A 126 -21.51 38.03 -16.52
CA ASP A 126 -22.73 38.30 -15.74
C ASP A 126 -23.82 37.22 -15.88
N ASP A 127 -23.52 36.10 -16.56
CA ASP A 127 -24.48 35.00 -16.71
C ASP A 127 -24.82 34.34 -15.37
N ASP A 128 -26.13 34.18 -15.09
CA ASP A 128 -26.61 33.46 -13.90
C ASP A 128 -26.30 31.95 -13.97
N LEU A 129 -26.34 31.37 -15.17
CA LEU A 129 -26.04 29.96 -15.43
C LEU A 129 -24.65 29.84 -16.07
N PRO A 130 -23.63 29.31 -15.37
CA PRO A 130 -22.35 29.05 -16.01
C PRO A 130 -22.47 27.96 -17.08
N TYR A 131 -21.65 28.08 -18.13
CA TYR A 131 -21.57 27.10 -19.22
C TYR A 131 -21.19 25.70 -18.69
N GLY A 132 -20.25 25.65 -17.74
CA GLY A 132 -19.79 24.42 -17.11
C GLY A 132 -18.76 24.67 -16.01
N VAL A 133 -18.31 23.58 -15.39
CA VAL A 133 -17.23 23.56 -14.41
C VAL A 133 -16.22 22.50 -14.78
N LEU A 134 -14.95 22.90 -14.92
CA LEU A 134 -13.82 21.99 -15.02
C LEU A 134 -13.49 21.53 -13.60
N THR A 135 -13.69 20.24 -13.31
CA THR A 135 -13.64 19.72 -11.93
C THR A 135 -12.30 19.12 -11.54
N GLY A 136 -11.33 19.08 -12.46
CA GLY A 136 -10.08 18.36 -12.25
C GLY A 136 -10.37 16.94 -11.79
N ASP A 137 -9.64 16.51 -10.75
CA ASP A 137 -9.86 15.24 -10.06
C ASP A 137 -10.70 15.40 -8.78
N THR A 138 -11.40 16.52 -8.59
CA THR A 138 -12.30 16.68 -7.43
C THR A 138 -13.59 15.85 -7.61
N LEU A 139 -14.23 15.96 -8.77
CA LEU A 139 -15.49 15.28 -9.10
C LEU A 139 -15.40 14.67 -10.49
N PHE A 140 -15.67 13.37 -10.60
CA PHE A 140 -15.75 12.63 -11.85
C PHE A 140 -17.20 12.37 -12.25
N VAL A 141 -17.41 11.86 -13.47
CA VAL A 141 -18.71 11.33 -13.87
C VAL A 141 -18.92 9.97 -13.18
N GLY A 142 -19.76 9.96 -12.15
CA GLY A 142 -20.14 8.77 -11.38
C GLY A 142 -19.23 8.44 -10.17
N ASP A 143 -18.20 9.24 -9.93
CA ASP A 143 -17.25 9.05 -8.82
C ASP A 143 -16.62 10.38 -8.36
N VAL A 144 -15.67 10.32 -7.42
CA VAL A 144 -14.89 11.45 -6.92
C VAL A 144 -13.39 11.10 -6.86
N GLY A 145 -12.55 12.12 -6.71
CA GLY A 145 -11.10 11.94 -6.53
C GLY A 145 -10.75 11.07 -5.34
N ARG A 146 -9.78 10.18 -5.50
CA ARG A 146 -9.22 9.44 -4.36
C ARG A 146 -8.40 10.38 -3.44
N PRO A 147 -8.53 10.27 -2.11
CA PRO A 147 -7.86 11.16 -1.15
C PRO A 147 -6.54 10.60 -0.58
N ASP A 148 -6.04 9.46 -1.07
CA ASP A 148 -4.96 8.69 -0.44
C ASP A 148 -3.58 8.81 -1.14
N LEU A 149 -3.50 9.52 -2.28
CA LEU A 149 -2.24 9.66 -3.04
C LEU A 149 -1.14 10.42 -2.28
N MET A 150 -1.51 11.32 -1.38
CA MET A 150 -0.57 12.14 -0.60
C MET A 150 -0.18 11.56 0.76
N THR A 151 -0.47 10.28 1.00
CA THR A 151 -0.07 9.58 2.23
C THR A 151 1.45 9.60 2.43
N SER A 152 2.24 9.47 1.35
CA SER A 152 3.71 9.54 1.41
C SER A 152 4.24 10.95 1.74
N ALA A 153 3.44 11.99 1.53
CA ALA A 153 3.73 13.37 1.95
C ALA A 153 3.28 13.67 3.40
N GLY A 154 2.82 12.66 4.15
CA GLY A 154 2.42 12.79 5.55
C GLY A 154 0.99 13.32 5.76
N LEU A 155 0.18 13.42 4.70
CA LEU A 155 -1.22 13.82 4.80
C LEU A 155 -2.12 12.61 5.05
N SER A 156 -3.11 12.79 5.93
CA SER A 156 -4.09 11.76 6.24
C SER A 156 -5.14 11.64 5.12
N PRO A 157 -5.40 10.43 4.59
CA PRO A 157 -6.48 10.18 3.65
C PRO A 157 -7.84 10.64 4.19
N ASP A 158 -8.12 10.42 5.48
CA ASP A 158 -9.35 10.88 6.13
C ASP A 158 -9.48 12.41 6.12
N ALA A 159 -8.38 13.13 6.37
CA ALA A 159 -8.38 14.59 6.37
C ALA A 159 -8.70 15.13 4.96
N LEU A 160 -8.09 14.52 3.94
CA LEU A 160 -8.34 14.85 2.54
C LEU A 160 -9.76 14.46 2.09
N ALA A 161 -10.29 13.31 2.54
CA ALA A 161 -11.67 12.90 2.29
C ALA A 161 -12.68 13.87 2.92
N ARG A 162 -12.42 14.36 4.13
CA ARG A 162 -13.26 15.39 4.77
C ARG A 162 -13.20 16.72 4.03
N ALA A 163 -12.02 17.12 3.56
CA ALA A 163 -11.87 18.31 2.72
C ALA A 163 -12.65 18.16 1.40
N LEU A 164 -12.56 16.98 0.77
CA LEU A 164 -13.30 16.65 -0.44
C LEU A 164 -14.81 16.76 -0.23
N TYR A 165 -15.32 16.19 0.87
CA TYR A 165 -16.74 16.31 1.24
C TYR A 165 -17.18 17.78 1.32
N GLN A 166 -16.38 18.63 1.96
CA GLN A 166 -16.66 20.07 2.06
C GLN A 166 -16.61 20.77 0.70
N SER A 167 -15.62 20.45 -0.14
CA SER A 167 -15.48 20.99 -1.49
C SER A 167 -16.70 20.66 -2.36
N LEU A 168 -17.18 19.42 -2.29
CA LEU A 168 -18.37 18.95 -3.01
C LEU A 168 -19.64 19.65 -2.51
N HIS A 169 -19.92 19.59 -1.21
CA HIS A 169 -21.21 20.04 -0.66
C HIS A 169 -21.31 21.55 -0.48
N ASN A 170 -20.20 22.22 -0.14
CA ASN A 170 -20.22 23.67 0.13
C ASN A 170 -19.91 24.53 -1.09
N LYS A 171 -19.42 23.94 -2.19
CA LYS A 171 -19.07 24.67 -3.42
C LYS A 171 -19.74 24.08 -4.65
N LEU A 172 -19.34 22.89 -5.09
CA LEU A 172 -19.80 22.35 -6.38
C LEU A 172 -21.31 22.11 -6.41
N LEU A 173 -21.89 21.53 -5.35
CA LEU A 173 -23.33 21.26 -5.29
C LEU A 173 -24.22 22.52 -5.17
N LYS A 174 -23.61 23.69 -4.93
CA LYS A 174 -24.32 24.99 -4.96
C LYS A 174 -24.46 25.56 -6.37
N LEU A 175 -23.75 25.03 -7.35
CA LEU A 175 -23.91 25.42 -8.75
C LEU A 175 -25.29 24.96 -9.27
N PRO A 176 -25.88 25.69 -10.24
CA PRO A 176 -27.13 25.28 -10.87
C PRO A 176 -27.05 23.87 -11.47
N ASP A 177 -28.16 23.13 -11.43
CA ASP A 177 -28.22 21.74 -11.90
C ASP A 177 -27.81 21.59 -13.36
N ALA A 178 -28.13 22.59 -14.18
CA ALA A 178 -27.81 22.61 -15.61
C ALA A 178 -26.33 22.90 -15.91
N THR A 179 -25.52 23.25 -14.91
CA THR A 179 -24.08 23.46 -15.08
C THR A 179 -23.42 22.15 -15.47
N ARG A 180 -22.74 22.16 -16.62
CA ARG A 180 -22.03 20.99 -17.15
C ARG A 180 -20.80 20.66 -16.30
N VAL A 181 -20.47 19.39 -16.16
CA VAL A 181 -19.32 18.90 -15.39
C VAL A 181 -18.30 18.30 -16.35
N TYR A 182 -17.05 18.75 -16.23
CA TYR A 182 -15.93 18.39 -17.10
C TYR A 182 -14.71 17.98 -16.26
N PRO A 183 -14.55 16.69 -15.95
CA PRO A 183 -13.44 16.20 -15.12
C PRO A 183 -12.13 16.06 -15.89
N ALA A 184 -10.99 16.04 -15.19
CA ALA A 184 -9.69 15.77 -15.81
C ALA A 184 -9.48 14.29 -16.18
N HIS A 185 -10.29 13.36 -15.64
CA HIS A 185 -10.20 11.93 -15.97
C HIS A 185 -11.54 11.23 -16.23
N GLY A 186 -11.48 10.13 -16.99
CA GLY A 186 -12.63 9.26 -17.31
C GLY A 186 -12.33 7.76 -17.15
N ALA A 187 -13.18 6.91 -17.73
CA ALA A 187 -13.16 5.46 -17.56
C ALA A 187 -11.77 4.81 -17.66
N GLY A 188 -11.38 4.15 -16.56
CA GLY A 188 -10.16 3.38 -16.42
C GLY A 188 -8.96 4.18 -15.90
N SER A 189 -9.06 5.48 -15.63
CA SER A 189 -8.05 6.16 -14.81
C SER A 189 -7.91 5.49 -13.43
N LEU A 190 -6.70 5.48 -12.88
CA LEU A 190 -6.39 4.98 -11.53
C LEU A 190 -6.55 6.07 -10.44
N CYS A 191 -6.94 7.29 -10.82
CA CYS A 191 -7.24 8.41 -9.93
C CYS A 191 -8.65 8.33 -9.29
N GLY A 192 -9.50 7.40 -9.77
CA GLY A 192 -10.80 7.10 -9.16
C GLY A 192 -11.14 5.60 -9.22
N ARG A 193 -12.28 5.22 -8.64
CA ARG A 193 -12.69 3.83 -8.40
C ARG A 193 -13.62 3.28 -9.48
N ARG A 194 -14.58 4.08 -9.96
CA ARG A 194 -15.66 3.70 -10.90
C ARG A 194 -16.01 4.83 -11.85
N LEU A 195 -15.05 5.28 -12.65
CA LEU A 195 -15.29 6.35 -13.62
C LEU A 195 -16.15 5.87 -14.79
N SER A 196 -17.10 6.70 -15.20
CA SER A 196 -17.92 6.49 -16.40
C SER A 196 -17.10 6.65 -17.69
N SER A 197 -17.56 6.02 -18.78
CA SER A 197 -17.05 6.26 -20.13
C SER A 197 -17.47 7.61 -20.71
N GLU A 198 -18.49 8.23 -20.13
CA GLU A 198 -18.92 9.59 -20.48
C GLU A 198 -17.86 10.62 -20.06
N THR A 199 -17.49 11.52 -20.97
CA THR A 199 -16.45 12.53 -20.74
C THR A 199 -16.99 13.85 -20.16
N SER A 200 -18.30 13.95 -19.96
CA SER A 200 -18.98 15.08 -19.34
C SER A 200 -20.32 14.67 -18.70
N SER A 201 -20.86 15.51 -17.82
CA SER A 201 -22.18 15.33 -17.20
C SER A 201 -22.77 16.69 -16.79
N THR A 202 -23.68 16.73 -15.81
CA THR A 202 -24.21 17.95 -15.19
C THR A 202 -24.19 17.83 -13.67
N ILE A 203 -24.19 18.96 -12.96
CA ILE A 203 -24.28 18.98 -11.49
C ILE A 203 -25.57 18.29 -11.02
N GLY A 204 -26.69 18.51 -11.71
CA GLY A 204 -27.98 17.88 -11.39
C GLY A 204 -27.94 16.36 -11.54
N ASP A 205 -27.34 15.86 -12.62
CA ASP A 205 -27.19 14.42 -12.84
C ASP A 205 -26.26 13.79 -11.81
N GLN A 206 -25.09 14.40 -11.56
CA GLN A 206 -24.16 13.91 -10.56
C GLN A 206 -24.80 13.91 -9.16
N ARG A 207 -25.53 14.95 -8.77
CA ARG A 207 -26.24 14.97 -7.48
C ARG A 207 -27.21 13.80 -7.34
N ARG A 208 -27.86 13.39 -8.44
CA ARG A 208 -28.83 12.28 -8.43
C ARG A 208 -28.17 10.90 -8.46
N THR A 209 -27.09 10.73 -9.22
CA THR A 209 -26.57 9.38 -9.56
C THR A 209 -25.20 9.05 -8.98
N ASN A 210 -24.40 10.05 -8.61
CA ASN A 210 -23.07 9.83 -8.03
C ASN A 210 -23.23 9.32 -6.59
N TYR A 211 -22.71 8.13 -6.31
CA TYR A 211 -22.88 7.50 -5.00
C TYR A 211 -22.31 8.37 -3.87
N ALA A 212 -21.17 9.03 -4.11
CA ALA A 212 -20.46 9.80 -3.10
C ALA A 212 -21.24 11.06 -2.70
N LEU A 213 -21.95 11.68 -3.66
CA LEU A 213 -22.77 12.88 -3.43
C LEU A 213 -24.08 12.60 -2.70
N ASN A 214 -24.48 11.32 -2.59
CA ASN A 214 -25.68 10.89 -1.89
C ASN A 214 -25.41 10.50 -0.42
N ILE A 215 -24.14 10.49 0.01
CA ILE A 215 -23.77 10.19 1.40
C ILE A 215 -23.83 11.49 2.21
N SER A 216 -24.84 11.60 3.07
CA SER A 216 -25.06 12.81 3.89
C SER A 216 -24.15 12.90 5.11
N ASP A 217 -23.73 11.76 5.67
CA ASP A 217 -22.85 11.72 6.83
C ASP A 217 -21.37 11.74 6.40
N VAL A 218 -20.60 12.66 6.97
CA VAL A 218 -19.19 12.86 6.57
C VAL A 218 -18.32 11.66 6.95
N ASP A 219 -18.61 10.94 8.03
CA ASP A 219 -17.81 9.79 8.44
C ASP A 219 -18.07 8.59 7.52
N GLN A 220 -19.34 8.36 7.15
CA GLN A 220 -19.70 7.39 6.11
C GLN A 220 -19.10 7.74 4.75
N PHE A 221 -19.02 9.03 4.40
CA PHE A 221 -18.38 9.47 3.17
C PHE A 221 -16.90 9.12 3.19
N VAL A 222 -16.19 9.44 4.29
CA VAL A 222 -14.76 9.12 4.46
C VAL A 222 -14.52 7.63 4.25
N VAL A 223 -15.30 6.77 4.90
CA VAL A 223 -15.21 5.32 4.72
C VAL A 223 -15.40 4.94 3.24
N ALA A 224 -16.50 5.39 2.62
CA ALA A 224 -16.85 5.01 1.26
C ALA A 224 -15.79 5.40 0.20
N VAL A 225 -15.17 6.58 0.35
CA VAL A 225 -14.17 7.10 -0.61
C VAL A 225 -12.74 6.68 -0.28
N THR A 226 -12.48 6.10 0.89
CA THR A 226 -11.16 5.54 1.24
C THR A 226 -11.11 4.02 1.07
N GLU A 227 -12.25 3.33 1.11
CA GLU A 227 -12.34 1.88 0.92
C GLU A 227 -12.11 1.43 -0.54
N ALA A 228 -11.36 0.34 -0.69
CA ALA A 228 -11.16 -0.38 -1.95
C ALA A 228 -10.69 0.50 -3.13
N GLN A 229 -9.82 1.47 -2.83
CA GLN A 229 -9.12 2.25 -3.84
C GLN A 229 -8.16 1.35 -4.65
N PRO A 230 -7.98 1.61 -5.97
CA PRO A 230 -6.99 0.89 -6.76
C PRO A 230 -5.58 1.00 -6.16
N LEU A 231 -4.77 -0.04 -6.31
CA LEU A 231 -3.37 0.03 -5.91
C LEU A 231 -2.66 1.17 -6.66
N ARG A 232 -1.91 1.98 -5.92
CA ARG A 232 -1.13 3.09 -6.44
C ARG A 232 0.02 2.56 -7.31
N PRO A 233 0.11 2.92 -8.61
CA PRO A 233 1.26 2.60 -9.44
C PRO A 233 2.57 3.18 -8.88
N PRO A 234 3.71 2.48 -9.00
CA PRO A 234 4.99 2.99 -8.52
C PRO A 234 5.39 4.35 -9.12
N TYR A 235 5.12 4.57 -10.41
CA TYR A 235 5.52 5.81 -11.09
C TYR A 235 4.73 7.04 -10.67
N PHE A 236 3.60 6.90 -9.97
CA PHE A 236 2.78 8.06 -9.59
C PHE A 236 3.55 9.06 -8.72
N GLU A 237 4.39 8.54 -7.82
CA GLU A 237 5.24 9.36 -6.97
C GLU A 237 6.35 10.06 -7.76
N PHE A 238 6.94 9.36 -8.74
CA PHE A 238 7.93 9.92 -9.65
C PHE A 238 7.34 11.07 -10.46
N THR A 239 6.17 10.86 -11.08
CA THR A 239 5.53 11.85 -11.94
C THR A 239 5.00 13.05 -11.15
N SER A 240 4.35 12.83 -10.00
CA SER A 240 3.92 13.90 -9.10
C SER A 240 5.11 14.76 -8.64
N ARG A 241 6.26 14.14 -8.34
CA ARG A 241 7.48 14.88 -8.03
C ARG A 241 7.96 15.69 -9.24
N ARG A 242 8.04 15.09 -10.43
CA ARG A 242 8.49 15.78 -11.64
C ARG A 242 7.59 16.97 -11.99
N ASN A 243 6.27 16.89 -11.81
CA ASN A 243 5.35 18.02 -12.01
C ASN A 243 5.59 19.19 -11.03
N ARG A 244 6.35 18.99 -9.95
CA ARG A 244 6.77 20.08 -9.03
C ARG A 244 8.14 20.64 -9.38
N GLU A 245 8.93 19.92 -10.16
CA GLU A 245 10.32 20.27 -10.46
C GLU A 245 10.41 21.03 -11.78
N GLN A 246 11.41 21.92 -11.90
CA GLN A 246 11.82 22.37 -13.22
C GLN A 246 12.49 21.19 -13.94
N HIS A 247 12.01 20.83 -15.13
CA HIS A 247 12.60 19.74 -15.92
C HIS A 247 12.82 20.12 -17.39
N PRO A 248 13.63 19.35 -18.14
CA PRO A 248 13.80 19.57 -19.57
C PRO A 248 12.46 19.49 -20.31
N LEU A 249 12.32 20.31 -21.35
CA LEU A 249 11.18 20.31 -22.25
C LEU A 249 11.22 19.08 -23.16
N LEU A 250 10.04 18.56 -23.50
CA LEU A 250 9.90 17.51 -24.49
C LEU A 250 10.30 18.01 -25.89
N ASP A 251 11.16 17.27 -26.59
CA ASP A 251 11.33 17.40 -28.04
C ASP A 251 10.34 16.48 -28.74
N GLU A 252 9.14 17.01 -29.03
CA GLU A 252 8.05 16.25 -29.67
C GLU A 252 8.36 15.79 -31.10
N HIS A 253 9.36 16.39 -31.74
CA HIS A 253 9.76 16.10 -33.11
C HIS A 253 11.03 15.25 -33.20
N GLY A 254 11.72 15.05 -32.07
CA GLY A 254 12.90 14.22 -31.97
C GLY A 254 12.60 12.75 -32.27
N CYS A 255 13.40 12.16 -33.15
CA CYS A 255 13.39 10.71 -33.38
C CYS A 255 14.55 10.05 -32.62
N PRO A 256 14.31 8.94 -31.89
CA PRO A 256 15.39 8.17 -31.29
C PRO A 256 16.42 7.73 -32.33
N ARG A 257 17.70 7.73 -31.94
CA ARG A 257 18.78 7.25 -32.79
C ARG A 257 18.60 5.77 -33.11
N LEU A 258 18.76 5.39 -34.39
CA LEU A 258 18.80 3.98 -34.79
C LEU A 258 20.13 3.31 -34.37
N LEU A 259 20.01 2.25 -33.58
CA LEU A 259 21.11 1.49 -33.00
C LEU A 259 21.28 0.13 -33.69
N ASP A 260 22.53 -0.29 -33.87
CA ASP A 260 22.85 -1.68 -34.21
C ASP A 260 22.88 -2.57 -32.96
N ILE A 261 22.92 -3.89 -33.15
CA ILE A 261 22.83 -4.85 -32.04
C ILE A 261 24.01 -4.77 -31.07
N ASP A 262 25.21 -4.43 -31.55
CA ASP A 262 26.39 -4.34 -30.69
C ASP A 262 26.32 -3.11 -29.78
N GLN A 263 25.78 -1.99 -30.29
CA GLN A 263 25.44 -0.82 -29.48
C GLN A 263 24.38 -1.16 -28.43
N ILE A 264 23.33 -1.88 -28.80
CA ILE A 264 22.27 -2.30 -27.87
C ILE A 264 22.83 -3.20 -26.78
N CYS A 265 23.67 -4.18 -27.12
CA CYS A 265 24.32 -5.05 -26.14
C CYS A 265 25.17 -4.24 -25.15
N LYS A 266 25.90 -3.23 -25.64
CA LYS A 266 26.68 -2.33 -24.78
C LYS A 266 25.80 -1.54 -23.82
N TYR A 267 24.69 -0.98 -24.29
CA TYR A 267 23.75 -0.25 -23.44
C TYR A 267 23.06 -1.17 -22.44
N ALA A 268 22.63 -2.36 -22.85
CA ALA A 268 22.03 -3.36 -21.95
C ALA A 268 23.00 -3.78 -20.84
N GLN A 269 24.28 -4.01 -21.17
CA GLN A 269 25.33 -4.30 -20.19
C GLN A 269 25.60 -3.13 -19.23
N ALA A 270 25.42 -1.89 -19.71
CA ALA A 270 25.50 -0.69 -18.88
C ALA A 270 24.22 -0.43 -18.05
N GLY A 271 23.22 -1.32 -18.14
CA GLY A 271 21.99 -1.24 -17.38
C GLY A 271 20.84 -0.52 -18.09
N ALA A 272 20.87 -0.32 -19.41
CA ALA A 272 19.69 0.13 -20.15
C ALA A 272 18.60 -0.94 -20.15
N ILE A 273 17.34 -0.51 -20.16
CA ILE A 273 16.16 -1.37 -20.34
C ILE A 273 15.93 -1.56 -21.83
N LEU A 274 15.76 -2.81 -22.27
CA LEU A 274 15.27 -3.11 -23.61
C LEU A 274 13.74 -3.21 -23.53
N LEU A 275 13.04 -2.21 -24.07
CA LEU A 275 11.58 -2.16 -24.07
C LEU A 275 11.06 -2.59 -25.44
N ASP A 276 10.52 -3.79 -25.52
CA ASP A 276 9.90 -4.33 -26.72
C ASP A 276 8.44 -3.88 -26.83
N SER A 277 8.18 -2.98 -27.78
CA SER A 277 6.86 -2.37 -27.97
C SER A 277 5.93 -3.14 -28.91
N ARG A 278 6.36 -4.32 -29.39
CA ARG A 278 5.53 -5.19 -30.24
C ARG A 278 4.42 -5.85 -29.45
N GLU A 279 3.41 -6.37 -30.14
CA GLU A 279 2.32 -7.07 -29.49
C GLU A 279 2.79 -8.37 -28.82
N PRO A 280 2.12 -8.82 -27.74
CA PRO A 280 2.49 -10.02 -26.98
C PRO A 280 2.75 -11.27 -27.80
N GLY A 281 2.01 -11.46 -28.91
CA GLY A 281 2.19 -12.60 -29.81
C GLY A 281 3.53 -12.56 -30.54
N ASP A 282 3.90 -11.40 -31.09
CA ASP A 282 5.14 -11.22 -31.84
C ASP A 282 6.35 -11.35 -30.91
N TYR A 283 6.30 -10.73 -29.73
CA TYR A 283 7.30 -10.89 -28.69
C TYR A 283 7.47 -12.37 -28.28
N ALA A 284 6.36 -13.08 -28.06
CA ALA A 284 6.40 -14.47 -27.64
C ALA A 284 7.02 -15.40 -28.70
N SER A 285 6.80 -15.11 -29.98
CA SER A 285 7.37 -15.89 -31.09
C SER A 285 8.89 -15.74 -31.24
N GLY A 286 9.47 -14.64 -30.71
CA GLY A 286 10.90 -14.38 -30.69
C GLY A 286 11.19 -12.95 -30.25
N HIS A 287 12.10 -12.77 -29.28
CA HIS A 287 12.50 -11.48 -28.73
C HIS A 287 13.95 -11.49 -28.25
N LEU A 288 14.52 -10.30 -28.03
CA LEU A 288 15.86 -10.17 -27.45
C LEU A 288 15.86 -10.60 -25.99
N ARG A 289 16.85 -11.42 -25.60
CA ARG A 289 17.03 -11.88 -24.23
C ARG A 289 17.04 -10.71 -23.24
N GLY A 290 16.21 -10.81 -22.21
CA GLY A 290 16.10 -9.79 -21.17
C GLY A 290 15.27 -8.55 -21.54
N ALA A 291 14.66 -8.51 -22.73
CA ALA A 291 13.72 -7.44 -23.09
C ALA A 291 12.38 -7.58 -22.35
N ILE A 292 11.84 -6.44 -21.91
CA ILE A 292 10.53 -6.32 -21.27
C ILE A 292 9.52 -5.96 -22.35
N ASN A 293 8.41 -6.68 -22.42
CA ASN A 293 7.35 -6.43 -23.39
C ASN A 293 6.26 -5.55 -22.79
N VAL A 294 5.97 -4.44 -23.48
CA VAL A 294 4.77 -3.62 -23.27
C VAL A 294 4.28 -3.21 -24.65
N GLY A 295 3.24 -3.87 -25.17
CA GLY A 295 2.72 -3.56 -26.50
C GLY A 295 2.24 -2.11 -26.62
N LEU A 296 2.54 -1.46 -27.76
CA LEU A 296 2.22 -0.05 -27.98
C LEU A 296 0.70 0.21 -28.03
N GLN A 297 -0.11 -0.80 -28.37
CA GLN A 297 -1.56 -0.67 -28.40
C GLN A 297 -2.16 -0.53 -27.00
N GLY A 298 -3.19 0.31 -26.87
CA GLY A 298 -3.88 0.55 -25.61
C GLY A 298 -3.06 1.40 -24.63
N ARG A 299 -2.87 0.88 -23.41
CA ARG A 299 -2.36 1.60 -22.23
C ARG A 299 -0.84 1.49 -22.05
N PHE A 300 -0.10 1.63 -23.15
CA PHE A 300 1.34 1.46 -23.21
C PHE A 300 2.10 2.27 -22.15
N ALA A 301 1.82 3.58 -22.04
CA ALA A 301 2.51 4.48 -21.13
C ALA A 301 2.29 4.09 -19.66
N GLU A 302 1.05 3.76 -19.28
CA GLU A 302 0.73 3.34 -17.91
C GLU A 302 1.43 2.04 -17.54
N TRP A 303 1.37 1.03 -18.43
CA TRP A 303 2.01 -0.26 -18.15
C TRP A 303 3.53 -0.14 -18.11
N ALA A 304 4.13 0.66 -19.00
CA ALA A 304 5.55 0.99 -18.91
C ALA A 304 5.88 1.67 -17.58
N GLY A 305 5.11 2.68 -17.16
CA GLY A 305 5.28 3.32 -15.86
C GLY A 305 5.14 2.35 -14.68
N VAL A 306 4.29 1.33 -14.79
CA VAL A 306 4.11 0.32 -13.73
C VAL A 306 5.34 -0.59 -13.60
N VAL A 307 5.96 -1.00 -14.72
CA VAL A 307 7.00 -2.05 -14.69
C VAL A 307 8.43 -1.57 -14.90
N LEU A 308 8.62 -0.36 -15.41
CA LEU A 308 9.95 0.19 -15.68
C LEU A 308 10.43 1.10 -14.55
N SER A 309 11.75 1.20 -14.42
CA SER A 309 12.37 2.18 -13.52
C SER A 309 12.63 3.49 -14.28
N PRO A 310 12.21 4.65 -13.74
CA PRO A 310 12.34 5.94 -14.42
C PRO A 310 13.79 6.46 -14.53
N ASP A 311 14.71 5.91 -13.72
CA ASP A 311 16.10 6.37 -13.66
C ASP A 311 17.02 5.65 -14.66
N ARG A 312 16.52 4.63 -15.35
CA ARG A 312 17.29 3.83 -16.32
C ARG A 312 17.07 4.34 -17.74
N ASP A 313 18.12 4.24 -18.55
CA ASP A 313 18.01 4.51 -19.99
C ASP A 313 17.16 3.42 -20.67
N ILE A 314 16.41 3.81 -21.69
CA ILE A 314 15.50 2.95 -22.44
C ILE A 314 15.98 2.85 -23.88
N VAL A 315 16.10 1.61 -24.37
CA VAL A 315 16.26 1.28 -25.77
C VAL A 315 14.97 0.64 -26.25
N LEU A 316 14.36 1.22 -27.27
CA LEU A 316 13.15 0.68 -27.89
C LEU A 316 13.49 -0.47 -28.83
N VAL A 317 12.71 -1.54 -28.74
CA VAL A 317 12.80 -2.74 -29.58
C VAL A 317 11.47 -2.91 -30.31
N GLY A 318 11.51 -3.07 -31.63
CA GLY A 318 10.31 -3.18 -32.46
C GLY A 318 10.45 -2.43 -33.78
N ASP A 319 9.32 -1.98 -34.33
CA ASP A 319 9.27 -1.23 -35.59
C ASP A 319 9.84 0.19 -35.41
N PRO A 320 10.93 0.56 -36.14
CA PRO A 320 11.52 1.90 -36.06
C PRO A 320 10.57 3.03 -36.47
N THR A 321 9.54 2.75 -37.27
CA THR A 321 8.55 3.75 -37.70
C THR A 321 7.66 4.23 -36.55
N LEU A 322 7.52 3.41 -35.49
CA LEU A 322 6.73 3.70 -34.30
C LEU A 322 7.58 4.33 -33.17
N ALA A 323 8.89 4.47 -33.35
CA ALA A 323 9.81 4.90 -32.28
C ALA A 323 9.48 6.30 -31.72
N ARG A 324 9.06 7.24 -32.58
CA ARG A 324 8.64 8.58 -32.16
C ARG A 324 7.39 8.50 -31.28
N GLU A 325 6.37 7.77 -31.72
CA GLU A 325 5.13 7.60 -30.95
C GLU A 325 5.38 6.93 -29.59
N SER A 326 6.19 5.86 -29.56
CA SER A 326 6.60 5.20 -28.32
C SER A 326 7.30 6.17 -27.36
N THR A 327 8.21 7.02 -27.89
CA THR A 327 8.93 8.02 -27.10
C THR A 327 7.97 9.06 -26.54
N THR A 328 7.11 9.66 -27.38
CA THR A 328 6.10 10.64 -26.93
C THR A 328 5.20 10.04 -25.84
N ARG A 329 4.72 8.80 -26.03
CA ARG A 329 3.86 8.14 -25.03
C ARG A 329 4.59 7.87 -23.71
N LEU A 330 5.86 7.48 -23.72
CA LEU A 330 6.67 7.34 -22.50
C LEU A 330 6.87 8.68 -21.79
N SER A 331 7.13 9.74 -22.56
CA SER A 331 7.29 11.09 -22.01
C SER A 331 6.02 11.61 -21.34
N ARG A 332 4.82 11.21 -21.78
CA ARG A 332 3.57 11.57 -21.08
C ARG A 332 3.50 11.09 -19.63
N VAL A 333 4.27 10.06 -19.25
CA VAL A 333 4.40 9.59 -17.86
C VAL A 333 5.78 9.91 -17.26
N GLY A 334 6.56 10.77 -17.90
CA GLY A 334 7.86 11.27 -17.42
C GLY A 334 9.09 10.42 -17.77
N PHE A 335 8.94 9.38 -18.60
CA PHE A 335 10.04 8.46 -18.97
C PHE A 335 10.79 8.96 -20.20
N ASP A 336 11.64 9.97 -20.00
CA ASP A 336 12.30 10.71 -21.09
C ASP A 336 13.61 10.11 -21.59
N ARG A 337 14.14 9.10 -20.89
CA ARG A 337 15.50 8.59 -21.13
C ARG A 337 15.56 7.58 -22.28
N VAL A 338 14.86 7.84 -23.38
CA VAL A 338 14.92 7.01 -24.59
C VAL A 338 16.18 7.35 -25.38
N ILE A 339 17.18 6.47 -25.30
CA ILE A 339 18.51 6.70 -25.88
C ILE A 339 18.67 6.14 -27.30
N GLY A 340 17.71 5.33 -27.77
CA GLY A 340 17.69 4.83 -29.13
C GLY A 340 16.64 3.75 -29.40
N GLN A 341 16.61 3.32 -30.66
CA GLN A 341 15.68 2.36 -31.23
C GLN A 341 16.49 1.33 -32.01
N ILE A 342 16.14 0.05 -31.93
CA ILE A 342 16.77 -0.97 -32.78
C ILE A 342 16.53 -0.67 -34.26
N ARG A 343 17.58 -0.73 -35.07
CA ARG A 343 17.51 -0.45 -36.51
C ARG A 343 16.74 -1.53 -37.27
N ASP A 344 17.06 -2.79 -37.03
CA ASP A 344 16.54 -3.94 -37.78
C ASP A 344 16.53 -5.17 -36.87
N LEU A 345 15.36 -5.49 -36.31
CA LEU A 345 15.19 -6.62 -35.40
C LEU A 345 15.22 -7.97 -36.13
N GLU A 346 14.71 -8.04 -37.35
CA GLU A 346 14.66 -9.27 -38.16
C GLU A 346 16.08 -9.72 -38.57
N GLN A 347 16.93 -8.76 -38.94
CA GLN A 347 18.34 -9.02 -39.20
C GLN A 347 19.04 -9.61 -37.97
N VAL A 348 18.75 -9.09 -36.77
CA VAL A 348 19.31 -9.63 -35.52
C VAL A 348 18.86 -11.06 -35.28
N PHE A 349 17.59 -11.39 -35.53
CA PHE A 349 17.10 -12.76 -35.37
C PHE A 349 17.83 -13.76 -36.26
N THR A 350 18.26 -13.33 -37.45
CA THR A 350 18.99 -14.19 -38.38
C THR A 350 20.48 -14.26 -38.06
N GLN A 351 21.10 -13.13 -37.70
CA GLN A 351 22.56 -13.02 -37.58
C GLN A 351 23.10 -13.31 -36.18
N ARG A 352 22.28 -13.11 -35.14
CA ARG A 352 22.66 -13.26 -33.72
C ARG A 352 21.61 -14.10 -32.97
N PRO A 353 21.30 -15.33 -33.41
CA PRO A 353 20.27 -16.16 -32.80
C PRO A 353 20.55 -16.49 -31.33
N GLU A 354 21.81 -16.40 -30.86
CA GLU A 354 22.17 -16.59 -29.46
C GLU A 354 21.63 -15.49 -28.51
N LEU A 355 21.25 -14.34 -29.06
CA LEU A 355 20.63 -13.22 -28.34
C LEU A 355 19.10 -13.30 -28.31
N VAL A 356 18.51 -14.30 -28.97
CA VAL A 356 17.06 -14.42 -29.14
C VAL A 356 16.52 -15.55 -28.28
N GLU A 357 15.36 -15.32 -27.67
CA GLU A 357 14.59 -16.35 -26.96
C GLU A 357 13.11 -16.26 -27.31
N THR A 358 12.35 -17.32 -27.00
CA THR A 358 10.91 -17.36 -27.17
C THR A 358 10.23 -17.41 -25.81
N SER A 359 8.99 -16.94 -25.73
CA SER A 359 8.23 -16.96 -24.47
C SER A 359 7.32 -18.17 -24.43
N SER A 360 7.35 -18.89 -23.30
CA SER A 360 6.37 -19.93 -23.02
C SER A 360 5.01 -19.30 -22.72
N ARG A 361 3.96 -19.75 -23.42
CA ARG A 361 2.56 -19.38 -23.17
C ARG A 361 1.74 -20.66 -23.08
N LEU A 362 1.01 -20.85 -22.00
CA LEU A 362 0.24 -22.07 -21.76
C LEU A 362 -1.23 -21.86 -22.07
N SER A 363 -1.84 -22.84 -22.76
CA SER A 363 -3.28 -23.01 -22.73
C SER A 363 -3.75 -23.49 -21.36
N ILE A 364 -5.05 -23.43 -21.10
CA ILE A 364 -5.66 -23.94 -19.87
C ILE A 364 -5.35 -25.43 -19.66
N ASP A 365 -5.40 -26.24 -20.73
CA ASP A 365 -5.10 -27.68 -20.67
C ASP A 365 -3.63 -27.94 -20.31
N GLN A 366 -2.72 -27.18 -20.92
CA GLN A 366 -1.28 -27.29 -20.63
C GLN A 366 -0.96 -26.86 -19.20
N LEU A 367 -1.64 -25.82 -18.68
CA LEU A 367 -1.53 -25.43 -17.29
C LEU A 367 -2.02 -26.55 -16.36
N ALA A 368 -3.16 -27.19 -16.66
CA ALA A 368 -3.69 -28.28 -15.86
C ALA A 368 -2.73 -29.49 -15.83
N GLU A 369 -2.14 -29.85 -16.98
CA GLU A 369 -1.12 -30.91 -17.06
C GLU A 369 0.13 -30.56 -16.22
N LEU A 370 0.64 -29.33 -16.37
CA LEU A 370 1.83 -28.87 -15.65
C LEU A 370 1.60 -28.87 -14.13
N ARG A 371 0.43 -28.42 -13.67
CA ARG A 371 0.01 -28.47 -12.27
C ARG A 371 -0.01 -29.87 -11.69
N GLY A 372 -0.39 -30.87 -12.49
CA GLY A 372 -0.39 -32.26 -12.05
C GLY A 372 1.01 -32.88 -11.95
N ARG A 373 1.97 -32.38 -12.75
CA ARG A 373 3.33 -32.94 -12.85
C ARG A 373 4.37 -32.24 -11.99
N GLU A 374 4.22 -30.94 -11.73
CA GLU A 374 5.23 -30.13 -11.02
C GLU A 374 4.67 -29.58 -9.69
N PRO A 375 4.95 -30.24 -8.54
CA PRO A 375 4.49 -29.80 -7.24
C PRO A 375 5.08 -28.46 -6.76
N ARG A 376 6.21 -28.00 -7.32
CA ARG A 376 6.84 -26.72 -6.96
C ARG A 376 6.35 -25.55 -7.81
N LEU A 377 5.41 -25.76 -8.73
CA LEU A 377 4.88 -24.73 -9.60
C LEU A 377 4.31 -23.55 -8.79
N GLN A 378 4.78 -22.35 -9.11
CA GLN A 378 4.30 -21.10 -8.54
C GLN A 378 3.27 -20.47 -9.48
N LEU A 379 1.99 -20.60 -9.15
CA LEU A 379 0.92 -19.94 -9.89
C LEU A 379 0.67 -18.54 -9.30
N VAL A 380 0.76 -17.50 -10.13
CA VAL A 380 0.67 -16.10 -9.70
C VAL A 380 -0.48 -15.37 -10.40
N ASP A 381 -1.38 -14.79 -9.60
CA ASP A 381 -2.47 -13.93 -10.03
C ASP A 381 -2.06 -12.47 -9.90
N ILE A 382 -1.90 -11.80 -11.03
CA ILE A 382 -1.47 -10.39 -11.09
C ILE A 382 -2.61 -9.39 -11.26
N ARG A 383 -3.86 -9.84 -11.13
CA ARG A 383 -5.03 -8.96 -11.21
C ARG A 383 -5.16 -8.07 -9.97
N SER A 384 -5.97 -7.03 -10.07
CA SER A 384 -6.31 -6.18 -8.93
C SER A 384 -7.07 -6.97 -7.85
N PRO A 385 -7.05 -6.50 -6.58
CA PRO A 385 -7.86 -7.11 -5.52
C PRO A 385 -9.36 -7.22 -5.86
N ALA A 386 -9.92 -6.21 -6.54
CA ALA A 386 -11.32 -6.20 -6.95
C ALA A 386 -11.66 -7.26 -8.01
N GLU A 387 -10.75 -7.50 -8.97
CA GLU A 387 -10.90 -8.59 -9.93
C GLU A 387 -10.75 -9.96 -9.26
N ARG A 388 -9.83 -10.09 -8.30
CA ARG A 388 -9.62 -11.33 -7.56
C ARG A 388 -10.82 -11.70 -6.69
N ALA A 389 -11.50 -10.71 -6.10
CA ALA A 389 -12.71 -10.93 -5.31
C ALA A 389 -13.83 -11.62 -6.11
N GLN A 390 -13.82 -11.51 -7.45
CA GLN A 390 -14.77 -12.19 -8.34
C GLN A 390 -14.42 -13.67 -8.60
N GLY A 391 -13.32 -14.14 -8.03
CA GLY A 391 -12.82 -15.51 -8.10
C GLY A 391 -11.41 -15.60 -8.66
N ALA A 392 -10.71 -16.69 -8.37
CA ALA A 392 -9.33 -16.94 -8.82
C ALA A 392 -9.06 -18.41 -9.14
N ILE A 393 -8.00 -18.68 -9.91
CA ILE A 393 -7.54 -20.04 -10.17
C ILE A 393 -7.06 -20.64 -8.83
N PRO A 394 -7.56 -21.82 -8.41
CA PRO A 394 -7.22 -22.40 -7.11
C PRO A 394 -5.71 -22.59 -6.92
N GLY A 395 -5.19 -22.18 -5.75
CA GLY A 395 -3.76 -22.25 -5.41
C GLY A 395 -2.90 -21.11 -5.95
N ALA A 396 -3.48 -20.10 -6.62
CA ALA A 396 -2.74 -18.95 -7.11
C ALA A 396 -2.40 -17.93 -6.01
N ARG A 397 -1.12 -17.57 -5.91
CA ARG A 397 -0.63 -16.46 -5.07
C ARG A 397 -1.03 -15.13 -5.68
N SER A 398 -1.65 -14.24 -4.89
CA SER A 398 -2.01 -12.91 -5.36
C SER A 398 -0.81 -11.97 -5.26
N ILE A 399 -0.32 -11.51 -6.41
CA ILE A 399 0.72 -10.48 -6.51
C ILE A 399 0.28 -9.52 -7.63
N PRO A 400 -0.57 -8.50 -7.33
CA PRO A 400 -1.02 -7.56 -8.34
C PRO A 400 0.15 -6.92 -9.11
N LEU A 401 -0.03 -6.69 -10.42
CA LEU A 401 1.04 -6.16 -11.27
C LEU A 401 1.75 -4.90 -10.71
N PRO A 402 1.05 -3.89 -10.14
CA PRO A 402 1.69 -2.70 -9.58
C PRO A 402 2.70 -2.96 -8.45
N VAL A 403 2.62 -4.10 -7.76
CA VAL A 403 3.53 -4.44 -6.67
C VAL A 403 4.56 -5.51 -7.04
N LEU A 404 4.41 -6.15 -8.22
CA LEU A 404 5.23 -7.29 -8.64
C LEU A 404 6.73 -6.98 -8.56
N THR A 405 7.16 -5.81 -9.03
CA THR A 405 8.58 -5.44 -9.06
C THR A 405 9.19 -5.31 -7.67
N GLY A 406 8.40 -4.90 -6.67
CA GLY A 406 8.82 -4.78 -5.28
C GLY A 406 8.85 -6.09 -4.50
N VAL A 407 8.11 -7.13 -4.96
CA VAL A 407 7.97 -8.40 -4.23
C VAL A 407 8.43 -9.63 -5.02
N MET A 408 8.90 -9.48 -6.25
CA MET A 408 9.34 -10.61 -7.08
C MET A 408 10.49 -11.42 -6.45
N ALA A 409 11.26 -10.84 -5.52
CA ALA A 409 12.29 -11.55 -4.76
C ALA A 409 11.71 -12.66 -3.85
N ASP A 410 10.42 -12.62 -3.56
CA ASP A 410 9.71 -13.65 -2.79
C ASP A 410 9.32 -14.89 -3.63
N LEU A 411 9.54 -14.85 -4.95
CA LEU A 411 9.31 -16.00 -5.83
C LEU A 411 10.59 -16.82 -5.94
N ASP A 412 10.47 -18.15 -5.87
CA ASP A 412 11.59 -19.07 -6.06
C ASP A 412 12.01 -19.06 -7.54
N ARG A 413 13.19 -18.50 -7.83
CA ARG A 413 13.75 -18.41 -9.19
C ARG A 413 14.04 -19.77 -9.81
N ALA A 414 14.23 -20.81 -8.98
CA ALA A 414 14.55 -22.17 -9.43
C ALA A 414 13.33 -23.06 -9.64
N ALA A 415 12.12 -22.54 -9.39
CA ALA A 415 10.86 -23.24 -9.61
C ALA A 415 10.06 -22.57 -10.74
N PRO A 416 9.31 -23.34 -11.55
CA PRO A 416 8.52 -22.77 -12.63
C PRO A 416 7.49 -21.77 -12.12
N VAL A 417 7.35 -20.64 -12.82
CA VAL A 417 6.37 -19.60 -12.50
C VAL A 417 5.36 -19.50 -13.64
N VAL A 418 4.07 -19.67 -13.33
CA VAL A 418 2.99 -19.42 -14.28
C VAL A 418 2.20 -18.21 -13.81
N ILE A 419 2.07 -17.20 -14.65
CA ILE A 419 1.40 -15.95 -14.34
C ILE A 419 0.11 -15.83 -15.15
N TYR A 420 -0.96 -15.35 -14.54
CA TYR A 420 -2.19 -15.01 -15.27
C TYR A 420 -2.78 -13.68 -14.81
N CYS A 421 -3.54 -13.07 -15.72
CA CYS A 421 -4.39 -11.92 -15.43
C CYS A 421 -5.83 -12.20 -15.90
N ALA A 422 -6.67 -11.18 -16.14
CA ALA A 422 -8.03 -11.42 -16.63
C ALA A 422 -8.04 -12.08 -18.02
N SER A 423 -7.33 -11.47 -18.99
CA SER A 423 -7.43 -11.82 -20.41
C SER A 423 -6.11 -12.21 -21.09
N GLY A 424 -4.97 -12.09 -20.41
CA GLY A 424 -3.64 -12.53 -20.88
C GLY A 424 -2.62 -11.43 -21.20
N TYR A 425 -3.04 -10.18 -21.42
CA TYR A 425 -2.11 -9.09 -21.78
C TYR A 425 -1.15 -8.73 -20.62
N ARG A 426 -1.69 -8.39 -19.45
CA ARG A 426 -0.88 -8.00 -18.28
C ARG A 426 0.07 -9.11 -17.83
N SER A 427 -0.33 -10.37 -18.02
CA SER A 427 0.49 -11.53 -17.64
C SER A 427 1.69 -11.71 -18.58
N MET A 428 1.58 -11.33 -19.85
CA MET A 428 2.76 -11.26 -20.73
C MET A 428 3.75 -10.20 -20.24
N VAL A 429 3.25 -8.99 -19.91
CA VAL A 429 4.08 -7.92 -19.37
C VAL A 429 4.82 -8.41 -18.12
N ALA A 430 4.09 -8.96 -17.15
CA ALA A 430 4.67 -9.53 -15.93
C ALA A 430 5.69 -10.65 -16.21
N ALA A 431 5.40 -11.56 -17.14
CA ALA A 431 6.30 -12.64 -17.49
C ALA A 431 7.61 -12.14 -18.09
N SER A 432 7.55 -11.10 -18.94
CA SER A 432 8.74 -10.46 -19.50
C SER A 432 9.60 -9.77 -18.43
N VAL A 433 8.98 -9.18 -17.41
CA VAL A 433 9.66 -8.58 -16.26
C VAL A 433 10.39 -9.63 -15.44
N LEU A 434 9.74 -10.77 -15.13
CA LEU A 434 10.41 -11.85 -14.40
C LEU A 434 11.56 -12.45 -15.22
N ARG A 435 11.39 -12.68 -16.52
CA ARG A 435 12.49 -13.15 -17.39
C ARG A 435 13.66 -12.17 -17.40
N SER A 436 13.40 -10.87 -17.56
CA SER A 436 14.41 -9.81 -17.49
C SER A 436 15.12 -9.76 -16.13
N ALA A 437 14.40 -10.11 -15.05
CA ALA A 437 14.96 -10.21 -13.71
C ALA A 437 15.75 -11.50 -13.45
N GLY A 438 15.81 -12.45 -14.39
CA GLY A 438 16.56 -13.71 -14.28
C GLY A 438 15.76 -14.89 -13.73
N PHE A 439 14.47 -14.97 -14.03
CA PHE A 439 13.68 -16.19 -13.86
C PHE A 439 13.74 -17.01 -15.16
N ASP A 440 14.26 -18.23 -15.08
CA ASP A 440 14.55 -19.05 -16.26
C ASP A 440 13.31 -19.77 -16.84
N ASP A 441 12.34 -20.12 -15.99
CA ASP A 441 11.13 -20.87 -16.37
C ASP A 441 9.86 -20.09 -16.00
N VAL A 442 9.42 -19.23 -16.93
CA VAL A 442 8.25 -18.37 -16.77
C VAL A 442 7.30 -18.54 -17.94
N SER A 443 6.04 -18.82 -17.65
CA SER A 443 4.95 -18.84 -18.62
C SER A 443 3.82 -17.88 -18.26
N ASP A 444 3.14 -17.33 -19.28
CA ASP A 444 1.82 -16.72 -19.10
C ASP A 444 0.68 -17.64 -19.53
N VAL A 445 -0.52 -17.41 -19.00
CA VAL A 445 -1.73 -18.15 -19.40
C VAL A 445 -2.46 -17.39 -20.52
N ILE A 446 -2.61 -18.05 -21.66
CA ILE A 446 -3.36 -17.51 -22.81
C ILE A 446 -4.84 -17.35 -22.42
N GLY A 447 -5.40 -16.16 -22.64
CA GLY A 447 -6.79 -15.86 -22.29
C GLY A 447 -7.06 -15.68 -20.79
N GLY A 448 -6.04 -15.84 -19.94
CA GLY A 448 -6.11 -15.57 -18.51
C GLY A 448 -7.23 -16.31 -17.76
N PHE A 449 -7.77 -15.64 -16.74
CA PHE A 449 -8.85 -16.16 -15.91
C PHE A 449 -10.19 -16.26 -16.65
N GLU A 450 -10.45 -15.39 -17.63
CA GLU A 450 -11.65 -15.45 -18.46
C GLU A 450 -11.71 -16.79 -19.23
N SER A 451 -10.58 -17.22 -19.79
CA SER A 451 -10.49 -18.52 -20.45
C SER A 451 -10.69 -19.68 -19.46
N TRP A 452 -10.09 -19.61 -18.26
CA TRP A 452 -10.33 -20.58 -17.18
C TRP A 452 -11.82 -20.72 -16.85
N GLN A 453 -12.54 -19.60 -16.70
CA GLN A 453 -13.98 -19.59 -16.44
C GLN A 453 -14.78 -20.15 -17.60
N SER A 454 -14.42 -19.81 -18.84
CA SER A 454 -15.11 -20.31 -20.04
C SER A 454 -15.01 -21.84 -20.19
N CYS A 455 -13.94 -22.45 -19.68
CA CYS A 455 -13.76 -23.89 -19.62
C CYS A 455 -14.59 -24.59 -18.52
N GLY A 456 -15.33 -23.83 -17.70
CA GLY A 456 -16.14 -24.38 -16.59
C GLY A 456 -15.32 -24.98 -15.45
N LEU A 457 -14.03 -24.61 -15.34
CA LEU A 457 -13.14 -25.11 -14.30
C LEU A 457 -13.44 -24.46 -12.94
N PRO A 458 -13.24 -25.18 -11.82
CA PRO A 458 -13.53 -24.66 -10.50
C PRO A 458 -12.71 -23.39 -10.22
N SER A 459 -13.39 -22.34 -9.79
CA SER A 459 -12.78 -21.14 -9.20
C SER A 459 -12.84 -21.24 -7.68
N SER A 460 -11.82 -20.72 -7.02
CA SER A 460 -11.95 -20.36 -5.60
C SER A 460 -12.83 -19.11 -5.51
N SER A 461 -13.88 -19.11 -4.68
CA SER A 461 -14.66 -17.89 -4.42
C SER A 461 -13.77 -16.91 -3.64
N GLY A 462 -13.97 -15.61 -3.87
CA GLY A 462 -13.22 -14.55 -3.18
C GLY A 462 -13.32 -14.57 -1.65
N ASP A 463 -14.19 -15.43 -1.09
CA ASP A 463 -14.42 -15.62 0.34
C ASP A 463 -13.84 -16.95 0.89
N ASP A 464 -13.39 -17.87 0.04
CA ASP A 464 -12.86 -19.19 0.47
C ASP A 464 -11.35 -19.20 0.73
N ASP A 465 -10.72 -18.02 0.66
CA ASP A 465 -9.32 -17.80 1.03
C ASP A 465 -9.08 -16.28 1.15
N GLY A 466 -9.76 -15.62 2.10
CA GLY A 466 -9.17 -14.42 2.71
C GLY A 466 -7.75 -14.79 3.14
N PRO A 467 -6.72 -13.99 2.80
CA PRO A 467 -5.40 -14.49 2.44
C PRO A 467 -5.04 -15.65 3.36
N PRO A 468 -4.87 -16.88 2.85
CA PRO A 468 -4.26 -17.88 3.67
C PRO A 468 -2.92 -17.23 4.01
N VAL A 469 -2.72 -16.91 5.28
CA VAL A 469 -1.41 -17.19 5.84
C VAL A 469 -1.28 -18.66 5.55
N ALA A 470 -0.67 -18.98 4.40
CA ALA A 470 -0.58 -20.32 3.88
C ALA A 470 -0.12 -21.21 5.04
N ALA A 471 -0.48 -22.48 5.02
CA ALA A 471 -0.03 -23.44 6.00
C ALA A 471 1.51 -23.45 6.21
N ASP A 472 2.28 -22.69 5.44
CA ASP A 472 3.70 -22.44 5.58
C ASP A 472 4.14 -21.00 5.89
N GLY A 473 3.27 -19.97 5.93
CA GLY A 473 3.60 -18.57 6.25
C GLY A 473 4.61 -17.85 5.34
N ARG A 474 5.06 -18.43 4.21
CA ARG A 474 6.17 -17.85 3.40
C ARG A 474 5.72 -16.82 2.36
N ASN A 475 4.45 -16.87 1.94
CA ASN A 475 3.94 -16.08 0.79
C ASN A 475 3.62 -14.60 1.08
N ALA A 476 3.84 -14.12 2.31
CA ALA A 476 3.48 -12.77 2.75
C ALA A 476 4.66 -11.98 3.37
N GLY A 477 5.91 -12.32 3.01
CA GLY A 477 7.10 -11.67 3.59
C GLY A 477 7.32 -11.98 5.09
N LEU A 478 6.68 -13.03 5.62
CA LEU A 478 6.88 -13.50 6.99
C LEU A 478 8.00 -14.53 7.06
N ILE A 479 8.81 -14.45 8.10
CA ILE A 479 9.89 -15.40 8.42
C ILE A 479 9.29 -16.52 9.26
N VAL A 480 9.31 -17.74 8.74
CA VAL A 480 8.61 -18.88 9.33
C VAL A 480 9.54 -19.67 10.24
N HIS A 481 9.17 -19.75 11.52
CA HIS A 481 9.91 -20.47 12.56
C HIS A 481 9.37 -21.89 12.77
N ARG A 482 8.05 -22.08 12.61
CA ARG A 482 7.38 -23.39 12.68
C ARG A 482 6.19 -23.41 11.74
N LYS A 483 5.97 -24.54 11.05
CA LYS A 483 4.81 -24.71 10.14
C LYS A 483 3.56 -25.20 10.86
N ASP A 484 3.71 -26.16 11.78
CA ASP A 484 2.59 -26.71 12.54
C ASP A 484 2.95 -26.85 14.04
N PRO A 485 2.22 -26.18 14.95
CA PRO A 485 1.31 -25.08 14.64
C PRO A 485 2.08 -23.87 14.07
N LEU A 486 1.44 -23.10 13.19
CA LEU A 486 2.10 -22.02 12.46
C LEU A 486 2.65 -20.94 13.41
N ASN A 487 3.94 -20.65 13.28
CA ASN A 487 4.60 -19.56 13.96
C ASN A 487 5.54 -18.84 12.98
N CYS A 488 5.27 -17.56 12.72
CA CYS A 488 6.05 -16.72 11.81
C CYS A 488 6.12 -15.28 12.31
N GLU A 489 7.21 -14.60 12.00
CA GLU A 489 7.46 -13.20 12.35
C GLU A 489 7.46 -12.31 11.12
N THR A 490 7.15 -11.03 11.29
CA THR A 490 7.24 -10.05 10.20
C THR A 490 8.70 -9.75 9.87
N SER A 491 9.06 -9.62 8.60
CA SER A 491 10.35 -9.03 8.24
C SER A 491 10.49 -7.59 8.78
N LEU A 492 11.69 -7.21 9.23
CA LEU A 492 11.93 -5.86 9.76
C LEU A 492 11.63 -4.74 8.74
N PRO A 493 12.01 -4.85 7.45
CA PRO A 493 11.65 -3.85 6.45
C PRO A 493 10.15 -3.65 6.28
N SER A 494 9.34 -4.70 6.49
CA SER A 494 7.88 -4.59 6.42
C SER A 494 7.23 -3.92 7.64
N LEU A 495 8.00 -3.60 8.69
CA LEU A 495 7.48 -2.85 9.85
C LEU A 495 7.30 -1.35 9.54
N ILE A 496 7.97 -0.86 8.50
CA ILE A 496 7.81 0.49 7.97
C ILE A 496 6.96 0.43 6.67
N GLY A 497 6.09 1.39 6.48
CA GLY A 497 5.15 1.57 5.36
C GLY A 497 3.82 2.25 5.76
N SER A 498 3.28 1.90 6.93
CA SER A 498 2.04 2.46 7.49
C SER A 498 1.95 2.32 9.03
N VAL A 499 1.05 3.07 9.68
CA VAL A 499 0.80 2.95 11.14
C VAL A 499 0.19 1.59 11.50
N VAL A 500 -0.76 1.11 10.71
CA VAL A 500 -1.33 -0.24 10.81
C VAL A 500 -0.78 -1.11 9.68
N MET A 501 -0.41 -2.34 9.99
CA MET A 501 0.17 -3.26 9.02
C MET A 501 -0.92 -3.98 8.23
N PRO A 502 -0.68 -4.31 6.94
CA PRO A 502 -1.51 -5.27 6.22
C PRO A 502 -1.65 -6.56 7.02
N ILE A 503 -2.86 -7.12 7.05
CA ILE A 503 -3.18 -8.33 7.80
C ILE A 503 -2.27 -9.50 7.37
N SER A 504 -1.98 -9.61 6.07
CA SER A 504 -1.09 -10.63 5.50
C SER A 504 0.32 -10.58 6.07
N HIS A 505 0.80 -9.43 6.53
CA HIS A 505 2.14 -9.24 7.09
C HIS A 505 2.15 -9.28 8.63
N PHE A 506 1.02 -9.57 9.27
CA PHE A 506 0.93 -9.62 10.72
C PHE A 506 1.53 -10.93 11.26
N TYR A 507 2.41 -10.84 12.26
CA TYR A 507 3.07 -12.03 12.82
C TYR A 507 2.07 -13.04 13.39
N VAL A 508 2.36 -14.34 13.26
CA VAL A 508 1.52 -15.41 13.79
C VAL A 508 2.27 -16.16 14.88
N ARG A 509 1.62 -16.31 16.04
CA ARG A 509 2.05 -17.22 17.11
C ARG A 509 0.90 -18.13 17.50
N ASN A 510 1.11 -19.44 17.40
CA ASN A 510 0.16 -20.49 17.78
C ASN A 510 0.85 -21.54 18.68
N HIS A 511 0.25 -21.87 19.84
CA HIS A 511 0.71 -22.98 20.68
C HIS A 511 0.16 -24.33 20.20
N PHE A 512 -1.05 -24.31 19.66
CA PHE A 512 -1.79 -25.46 19.18
C PHE A 512 -2.35 -25.19 17.78
N PRO A 513 -2.81 -26.22 17.05
CA PRO A 513 -3.48 -26.03 15.77
C PRO A 513 -4.68 -25.08 15.89
N ALA A 514 -4.89 -24.26 14.86
CA ALA A 514 -6.01 -23.32 14.82
C ALA A 514 -7.35 -24.10 14.74
N PRO A 515 -8.30 -23.87 15.66
CA PRO A 515 -9.59 -24.52 15.63
C PRO A 515 -10.45 -23.96 14.48
N ALA A 516 -11.17 -24.84 13.80
CA ALA A 516 -12.16 -24.45 12.80
C ALA A 516 -13.49 -24.15 13.50
N LEU A 517 -13.74 -22.87 13.79
CA LEU A 517 -14.99 -22.39 14.36
C LEU A 517 -15.90 -21.86 13.24
N ASP A 518 -17.17 -22.30 13.25
CA ASP A 518 -18.23 -21.74 12.40
C ASP A 518 -18.73 -20.43 13.02
N PRO A 519 -18.58 -19.26 12.35
CA PRO A 519 -19.03 -17.98 12.87
C PRO A 519 -20.54 -17.88 13.13
N GLU A 520 -21.37 -18.63 12.40
CA GLU A 520 -22.83 -18.59 12.54
C GLU A 520 -23.31 -19.41 13.76
N ALA A 521 -22.59 -20.50 14.08
CA ALA A 521 -22.85 -21.34 15.24
C ALA A 521 -22.02 -20.95 16.48
N TYR A 522 -21.17 -19.93 16.36
CA TYR A 522 -20.25 -19.51 17.41
C TYR A 522 -20.99 -18.90 18.61
N GLU A 523 -20.56 -19.26 19.82
CA GLU A 523 -21.03 -18.71 21.08
C GLU A 523 -19.85 -18.36 22.00
N LEU A 524 -19.84 -17.13 22.52
CA LEU A 524 -19.01 -16.68 23.63
C LEU A 524 -19.83 -16.76 24.92
N THR A 525 -19.32 -17.48 25.93
CA THR A 525 -19.99 -17.57 27.24
C THR A 525 -19.29 -16.70 28.29
N VAL A 526 -20.08 -16.09 29.17
CA VAL A 526 -19.60 -15.36 30.36
C VAL A 526 -20.21 -15.99 31.60
N THR A 527 -19.39 -16.59 32.45
CA THR A 527 -19.83 -17.44 33.57
C THR A 527 -19.02 -17.21 34.85
N GLY A 528 -19.25 -18.03 35.89
CA GLY A 528 -18.55 -17.97 37.16
C GLY A 528 -19.23 -17.06 38.17
N LEU A 529 -18.44 -16.25 38.89
CA LEU A 529 -18.86 -15.31 39.93
C LEU A 529 -19.53 -14.05 39.34
N VAL A 530 -20.58 -14.25 38.56
CA VAL A 530 -21.40 -13.20 37.94
C VAL A 530 -22.87 -13.36 38.33
N GLU A 531 -23.60 -12.26 38.44
CA GLU A 531 -25.03 -12.23 38.74
C GLU A 531 -25.86 -12.78 37.58
N ARG A 532 -25.42 -12.50 36.35
CA ARG A 532 -26.10 -12.84 35.11
C ARG A 532 -25.11 -13.53 34.17
N PRO A 533 -25.13 -14.87 34.08
CA PRO A 533 -24.40 -15.57 33.03
C PRO A 533 -24.88 -15.12 31.64
N LEU A 534 -23.95 -14.81 30.75
CA LEU A 534 -24.25 -14.27 29.41
C LEU A 534 -23.75 -15.22 28.32
N ARG A 535 -24.40 -15.12 27.15
CA ARG A 535 -24.08 -15.84 25.92
C ARG A 535 -24.18 -14.86 24.77
N PHE A 536 -23.17 -14.83 23.89
CA PHE A 536 -23.15 -13.93 22.75
C PHE A 536 -22.75 -14.69 21.48
N GLY A 537 -23.55 -14.56 20.42
CA GLY A 537 -23.09 -14.81 19.07
C GLY A 537 -22.24 -13.64 18.56
N VAL A 538 -21.61 -13.80 17.39
CA VAL A 538 -20.84 -12.71 16.75
C VAL A 538 -21.74 -11.51 16.44
N HIS A 539 -22.97 -11.76 16.01
CA HIS A 539 -23.93 -10.70 15.71
C HIS A 539 -24.35 -9.91 16.96
N ASP A 540 -24.48 -10.58 18.11
CA ASP A 540 -24.80 -9.89 19.37
C ASP A 540 -23.67 -8.94 19.77
N LEU A 541 -22.42 -9.39 19.69
CA LEU A 541 -21.24 -8.57 19.97
C LEU A 541 -21.18 -7.33 19.05
N LYS A 542 -21.46 -7.49 17.75
CA LYS A 542 -21.48 -6.37 16.79
C LYS A 542 -22.57 -5.33 17.06
N ARG A 543 -23.62 -5.69 17.81
CA ARG A 543 -24.71 -4.77 18.20
C ARG A 543 -24.46 -4.08 19.54
N MET A 544 -23.42 -4.45 20.26
CA MET A 544 -23.01 -3.80 21.51
C MET A 544 -22.22 -2.51 21.23
N PRO A 545 -22.13 -1.59 22.20
CA PRO A 545 -21.19 -0.48 22.14
C PRO A 545 -19.79 -1.01 21.87
N SER A 546 -19.19 -0.58 20.75
CA SER A 546 -17.87 -1.01 20.31
C SER A 546 -16.92 0.18 20.22
N GLN A 547 -15.62 -0.13 20.27
CA GLN A 547 -14.55 0.83 20.06
C GLN A 547 -13.51 0.24 19.11
N SER A 548 -12.88 1.10 18.32
CA SER A 548 -11.68 0.78 17.55
C SER A 548 -10.45 1.31 18.28
N LEU A 549 -9.41 0.50 18.42
CA LEU A 549 -8.13 0.95 18.95
C LEU A 549 -6.97 0.40 18.11
N VAL A 550 -5.97 1.25 17.86
CA VAL A 550 -4.72 0.81 17.23
C VAL A 550 -3.77 0.33 18.32
N SER A 551 -3.37 -0.95 18.26
CA SER A 551 -2.45 -1.54 19.22
C SER A 551 -1.38 -2.40 18.56
N THR A 552 -0.15 -2.24 19.04
CA THR A 552 0.96 -3.14 18.76
C THR A 552 0.82 -4.37 19.64
N LEU A 553 0.81 -5.53 19.01
CA LEU A 553 0.91 -6.83 19.65
C LEU A 553 2.35 -7.30 19.51
N GLU A 554 2.94 -7.78 20.60
CA GLU A 554 4.29 -8.34 20.66
C GLU A 554 4.30 -9.69 21.38
N CYS A 555 4.98 -10.68 20.79
CA CYS A 555 5.27 -11.95 21.46
C CYS A 555 6.26 -11.74 22.62
N ALA A 556 6.00 -12.34 23.78
CA ALA A 556 6.94 -12.30 24.91
C ALA A 556 8.34 -12.81 24.57
N GLY A 557 8.44 -13.74 23.61
CA GLY A 557 9.70 -14.29 23.12
C GLY A 557 10.38 -13.47 22.02
N ASN A 558 9.84 -12.32 21.61
CA ASN A 558 10.48 -11.48 20.60
C ASN A 558 11.90 -11.07 21.08
N GLY A 559 12.92 -11.30 20.25
CA GLY A 559 14.34 -11.14 20.61
C GLY A 559 14.99 -12.35 21.28
N ARG A 560 14.34 -13.52 21.33
CA ARG A 560 14.89 -14.73 22.01
C ARG A 560 16.27 -15.13 21.50
N ILE A 561 16.55 -14.91 20.22
CA ILE A 561 17.86 -15.21 19.62
C ILE A 561 19.04 -14.47 20.29
N GLN A 562 18.78 -13.40 21.04
CA GLN A 562 19.83 -12.61 21.70
C GLN A 562 20.28 -13.15 23.06
N PHE A 563 19.59 -14.14 23.63
CA PHE A 563 19.94 -14.67 24.95
C PHE A 563 21.20 -15.54 24.87
N ASP A 564 22.17 -15.23 25.73
CA ASP A 564 23.40 -15.99 25.91
C ASP A 564 23.55 -16.37 27.39
N PRO A 565 23.62 -17.67 27.75
CA PRO A 565 23.51 -18.84 26.85
C PRO A 565 22.13 -18.96 26.18
N PRO A 566 22.02 -19.66 25.03
CA PRO A 566 20.73 -19.87 24.36
C PRO A 566 19.69 -20.56 25.24
N VAL A 567 18.42 -20.23 25.01
CA VAL A 567 17.26 -20.72 25.79
C VAL A 567 16.25 -21.40 24.88
N GLU A 568 15.50 -22.37 25.44
CA GLU A 568 14.52 -23.16 24.69
C GLU A 568 13.31 -22.33 24.20
N GLY A 569 12.67 -22.81 23.13
CA GLY A 569 11.52 -22.20 22.49
C GLY A 569 11.79 -21.74 21.05
N GLU A 570 10.79 -21.15 20.39
CA GLU A 570 10.91 -20.57 19.05
C GLU A 570 11.96 -19.45 19.03
N GLN A 571 12.97 -19.56 18.17
CA GLN A 571 14.11 -18.63 18.13
C GLN A 571 13.76 -17.35 17.35
N TRP A 572 12.78 -16.60 17.87
CA TRP A 572 12.33 -15.33 17.31
C TRP A 572 13.52 -14.36 17.16
N ARG A 573 13.56 -13.68 16.01
CA ARG A 573 14.46 -12.55 15.79
C ARG A 573 13.80 -11.31 16.39
N PHE A 574 13.51 -10.29 15.60
CA PHE A 574 12.99 -9.01 16.08
C PHE A 574 11.59 -8.69 15.55
N GLY A 575 11.04 -9.57 14.71
CA GLY A 575 9.81 -9.34 13.95
C GLY A 575 8.54 -9.90 14.58
N ALA A 576 8.62 -10.48 15.79
CA ALA A 576 7.46 -11.09 16.45
C ALA A 576 6.58 -10.01 17.11
N ALA A 577 6.34 -8.93 16.37
CA ALA A 577 5.53 -7.78 16.71
C ALA A 577 4.86 -7.19 15.47
N SER A 578 3.61 -6.77 15.59
CA SER A 578 2.86 -6.12 14.52
C SER A 578 1.79 -5.19 15.09
N THR A 579 1.40 -4.18 14.33
CA THR A 579 0.39 -3.18 14.73
C THR A 579 -0.83 -3.27 13.83
N ALA A 580 -2.01 -3.28 14.44
CA ALA A 580 -3.29 -3.28 13.72
C ALA A 580 -4.31 -2.42 14.48
N GLU A 581 -5.35 -2.00 13.77
CA GLU A 581 -6.58 -1.53 14.38
C GLU A 581 -7.44 -2.72 14.78
N TRP A 582 -7.98 -2.69 15.99
CA TRP A 582 -8.84 -3.73 16.55
C TRP A 582 -10.19 -3.14 16.90
N THR A 583 -11.27 -3.70 16.35
CA THR A 583 -12.64 -3.27 16.66
C THR A 583 -13.36 -4.36 17.45
N GLY A 584 -13.96 -3.97 18.55
CA GLY A 584 -14.62 -4.90 19.47
C GLY A 584 -15.38 -4.23 20.60
N VAL A 585 -15.94 -5.06 21.46
CA VAL A 585 -16.63 -4.62 22.68
C VAL A 585 -15.61 -4.44 23.80
N PRO A 586 -15.58 -3.31 24.53
CA PRO A 586 -14.78 -3.19 25.74
C PRO A 586 -15.06 -4.32 26.71
N LEU A 587 -14.02 -4.98 27.24
CA LEU A 587 -14.20 -6.07 28.19
C LEU A 587 -15.00 -5.61 29.43
N ALA A 588 -14.75 -4.39 29.90
CA ALA A 588 -15.48 -3.78 31.00
C ALA A 588 -17.00 -3.78 30.76
N GLU A 589 -17.46 -3.46 29.53
CA GLU A 589 -18.88 -3.46 29.17
C GLU A 589 -19.49 -4.87 29.30
N ILE A 590 -18.75 -5.92 28.94
CA ILE A 590 -19.21 -7.31 29.09
C ILE A 590 -19.29 -7.70 30.57
N LEU A 591 -18.29 -7.34 31.37
CA LEU A 591 -18.24 -7.65 32.80
C LEU A 591 -19.32 -6.89 33.59
N ASP A 592 -19.56 -5.62 33.26
CA ASP A 592 -20.60 -4.79 33.88
C ASP A 592 -22.00 -5.33 33.56
N ARG A 593 -22.23 -5.82 32.33
CA ARG A 593 -23.46 -6.52 31.98
C ARG A 593 -23.62 -7.84 32.72
N ALA A 594 -22.55 -8.60 32.89
CA ALA A 594 -22.61 -9.86 33.63
C ALA A 594 -22.87 -9.61 35.13
N GLY A 595 -22.38 -8.48 35.66
CA GLY A 595 -22.50 -8.07 37.05
C GLY A 595 -21.61 -8.93 37.95
N LEU A 596 -20.43 -8.44 38.33
CA LEU A 596 -19.50 -9.21 39.15
C LEU A 596 -20.03 -9.38 40.59
N THR A 597 -19.98 -10.60 41.12
CA THR A 597 -20.37 -10.88 42.52
C THR A 597 -19.22 -10.64 43.50
N ALA A 598 -19.55 -10.48 44.78
CA ALA A 598 -18.56 -10.31 45.83
C ALA A 598 -17.60 -11.51 45.89
N GLY A 599 -16.29 -11.22 45.96
CA GLY A 599 -15.24 -12.24 45.99
C GLY A 599 -14.61 -12.55 44.63
N ALA A 600 -15.07 -11.93 43.53
CA ALA A 600 -14.39 -12.01 42.23
C ALA A 600 -12.93 -11.53 42.32
N HIS A 601 -12.00 -12.33 41.82
CA HIS A 601 -10.55 -12.08 41.87
C HIS A 601 -9.94 -11.97 40.47
N ASP A 602 -10.14 -13.00 39.65
CA ASP A 602 -9.60 -13.09 38.28
C ASP A 602 -10.70 -13.31 37.25
N VAL A 603 -10.47 -12.80 36.04
CA VAL A 603 -11.22 -13.13 34.83
C VAL A 603 -10.36 -14.05 33.97
N VAL A 604 -10.80 -15.28 33.78
CA VAL A 604 -10.16 -16.31 32.96
C VAL A 604 -10.73 -16.26 31.55
N PHE A 605 -9.84 -16.31 30.56
CA PHE A 605 -10.14 -16.32 29.14
C PHE A 605 -9.65 -17.63 28.53
N ARG A 606 -10.51 -18.32 27.81
CA ARG A 606 -10.19 -19.63 27.22
C ARG A 606 -10.41 -19.62 25.72
N GLY A 607 -9.37 -20.02 25.00
CA GLY A 607 -9.43 -20.28 23.57
C GLY A 607 -10.01 -21.67 23.29
N ALA A 608 -10.55 -21.85 22.09
CA ALA A 608 -10.96 -23.15 21.58
C ALA A 608 -9.77 -24.05 21.21
N ASP A 609 -8.55 -23.51 21.13
CA ASP A 609 -7.35 -24.28 20.81
C ASP A 609 -6.83 -25.07 22.02
N ALA A 610 -6.44 -26.33 21.77
CA ALA A 610 -5.99 -27.25 22.79
C ALA A 610 -4.95 -28.24 22.24
N GLY A 611 -4.11 -28.77 23.13
CA GLY A 611 -3.14 -29.79 22.76
C GLY A 611 -2.35 -30.31 23.94
N LEU A 612 -1.48 -31.28 23.67
CA LEU A 612 -0.55 -31.80 24.66
C LEU A 612 0.59 -30.81 24.90
N VAL A 613 1.05 -30.73 26.14
CA VAL A 613 2.22 -29.94 26.55
C VAL A 613 3.19 -30.84 27.32
N ASP A 614 4.45 -30.42 27.37
CA ASP A 614 5.51 -31.18 28.02
C ASP A 614 5.12 -31.52 29.46
N ASN A 615 5.32 -32.78 29.85
CA ASN A 615 5.07 -33.33 31.18
C ASN A 615 3.59 -33.49 31.60
N LEU A 616 2.63 -33.33 30.68
CA LEU A 616 1.22 -33.66 30.91
C LEU A 616 0.72 -34.73 29.95
N THR A 617 -0.09 -35.67 30.45
CA THR A 617 -0.69 -36.76 29.67
C THR A 617 -2.08 -36.44 29.12
N THR A 618 -2.65 -35.31 29.54
CA THR A 618 -3.98 -34.83 29.11
C THR A 618 -3.85 -33.51 28.36
N PRO A 619 -4.57 -33.31 27.24
CA PRO A 619 -4.56 -32.03 26.54
C PRO A 619 -5.02 -30.89 27.44
N VAL A 620 -4.38 -29.73 27.29
CA VAL A 620 -4.77 -28.48 27.95
C VAL A 620 -5.22 -27.47 26.90
N ARG A 621 -6.17 -26.60 27.25
CA ARG A 621 -6.57 -25.46 26.42
C ARG A 621 -5.59 -24.30 26.58
N PHE A 622 -5.54 -23.40 25.60
CA PHE A 622 -4.83 -22.14 25.80
C PHE A 622 -5.67 -21.19 26.65
N GLU A 623 -5.22 -20.94 27.88
CA GLU A 623 -5.97 -20.19 28.89
C GLU A 623 -5.07 -19.15 29.57
N ARG A 624 -5.60 -17.95 29.77
CA ARG A 624 -4.93 -16.84 30.47
C ARG A 624 -5.94 -16.08 31.31
N ALA A 625 -5.45 -15.35 32.30
CA ALA A 625 -6.29 -14.56 33.18
C ALA A 625 -5.76 -13.13 33.34
N LEU A 626 -6.67 -12.22 33.66
CA LEU A 626 -6.41 -10.88 34.18
C LEU A 626 -7.03 -10.78 35.58
N SER A 627 -6.39 -10.04 36.49
CA SER A 627 -7.08 -9.64 37.72
C SER A 627 -8.29 -8.76 37.37
N ILE A 628 -9.31 -8.68 38.25
CA ILE A 628 -10.44 -7.76 38.01
C ILE A 628 -9.93 -6.33 37.73
N ALA A 629 -8.97 -5.85 38.52
CA ALA A 629 -8.41 -4.52 38.35
C ALA A 629 -7.77 -4.34 36.95
N ASP A 630 -7.04 -5.34 36.46
CA ASP A 630 -6.43 -5.29 35.13
C ASP A 630 -7.46 -5.40 34.00
N ALA A 631 -8.51 -6.20 34.19
CA ALA A 631 -9.60 -6.33 33.22
C ALA A 631 -10.28 -4.99 32.93
N TYR A 632 -10.46 -4.14 33.95
CA TYR A 632 -11.01 -2.79 33.79
C TYR A 632 -9.98 -1.75 33.32
N ASN A 633 -8.73 -1.82 33.81
CA ASN A 633 -7.73 -0.76 33.56
C ASN A 633 -6.90 -0.94 32.29
N SER A 634 -6.86 -2.15 31.72
CA SER A 634 -6.02 -2.43 30.54
C SER A 634 -6.56 -1.85 29.23
N GLY A 635 -7.86 -1.50 29.18
CA GLY A 635 -8.53 -1.15 27.93
C GLY A 635 -8.77 -2.36 27.02
N ALA A 636 -8.86 -3.56 27.61
CA ALA A 636 -9.03 -4.80 26.87
C ALA A 636 -10.31 -4.81 26.01
N LEU A 637 -10.21 -5.44 24.85
CA LEU A 637 -11.27 -5.59 23.86
C LEU A 637 -11.58 -7.05 23.59
N VAL A 638 -12.86 -7.40 23.56
CA VAL A 638 -13.36 -8.60 22.89
C VAL A 638 -13.58 -8.23 21.43
N ALA A 639 -12.54 -8.42 20.62
CA ALA A 639 -12.45 -8.00 19.23
C ALA A 639 -13.04 -9.03 18.27
N TYR A 640 -13.79 -8.53 17.28
CA TYR A 640 -14.37 -9.32 16.18
C TYR A 640 -13.91 -8.83 14.79
N ALA A 641 -13.17 -7.72 14.73
CA ALA A 641 -12.58 -7.21 13.49
C ALA A 641 -11.16 -6.67 13.72
N MET A 642 -10.36 -6.73 12.65
CA MET A 642 -8.96 -6.31 12.56
C MET A 642 -8.79 -5.52 11.26
N ASN A 643 -8.29 -4.28 11.35
CA ASN A 643 -8.16 -3.35 10.22
C ASN A 643 -9.45 -3.20 9.39
N GLY A 644 -10.61 -3.07 10.06
CA GLY A 644 -11.92 -2.95 9.39
C GLY A 644 -12.51 -4.26 8.84
N GLU A 645 -11.73 -5.33 8.76
CA GLU A 645 -12.17 -6.63 8.24
C GLU A 645 -12.45 -7.65 9.36
N PRO A 646 -13.28 -8.70 9.11
CA PRO A 646 -13.40 -9.82 10.05
C PRO A 646 -12.04 -10.45 10.38
N LEU A 647 -11.89 -10.94 11.62
CA LEU A 647 -10.65 -11.60 12.03
C LEU A 647 -10.30 -12.77 11.11
N PRO A 648 -9.06 -12.85 10.58
CA PRO A 648 -8.58 -14.05 9.91
C PRO A 648 -8.42 -15.22 10.88
N LEU A 649 -8.44 -16.45 10.35
CA LEU A 649 -8.32 -17.67 11.14
C LEU A 649 -7.11 -17.65 12.08
N GLN A 650 -5.93 -17.32 11.56
CA GLN A 650 -4.68 -17.31 12.34
C GLN A 650 -4.62 -16.22 13.42
N HIS A 651 -5.51 -15.22 13.34
CA HIS A 651 -5.59 -14.12 14.30
C HIS A 651 -6.80 -14.21 15.22
N GLY A 652 -7.53 -15.34 15.21
CA GLY A 652 -8.52 -15.67 16.24
C GLY A 652 -9.97 -15.60 15.78
N ARG A 653 -10.27 -15.80 14.48
CA ARG A 653 -11.64 -15.87 13.97
C ARG A 653 -12.55 -16.80 14.81
N PRO A 654 -13.78 -16.41 15.17
CA PRO A 654 -14.42 -15.14 14.88
C PRO A 654 -14.17 -14.03 15.92
N VAL A 655 -13.69 -14.38 17.12
CA VAL A 655 -13.52 -13.45 18.24
C VAL A 655 -12.23 -13.74 18.99
N ARG A 656 -11.52 -12.68 19.37
CA ARG A 656 -10.34 -12.74 20.24
C ARG A 656 -10.40 -11.72 21.36
N LEU A 657 -9.61 -11.94 22.40
CA LEU A 657 -9.23 -10.88 23.33
C LEU A 657 -8.03 -10.10 22.77
N VAL A 658 -8.02 -8.79 22.96
CA VAL A 658 -6.89 -7.88 22.74
C VAL A 658 -6.64 -7.12 24.03
N VAL A 659 -5.44 -7.23 24.60
CA VAL A 659 -5.03 -6.52 25.83
C VAL A 659 -3.93 -5.52 25.48
N PRO A 660 -4.26 -4.23 25.24
CA PRO A 660 -3.30 -3.25 24.74
C PRO A 660 -2.11 -3.02 25.68
N GLY A 661 -0.90 -2.93 25.12
CA GLY A 661 0.34 -2.70 25.86
C GLY A 661 0.87 -3.89 26.67
N TRP A 662 0.13 -5.01 26.76
CA TRP A 662 0.63 -6.25 27.34
C TRP A 662 1.25 -7.13 26.24
N TYR A 663 2.15 -8.03 26.62
CA TYR A 663 2.61 -9.07 25.71
C TYR A 663 1.42 -9.91 25.25
N SER A 664 1.39 -10.26 23.96
CA SER A 664 0.22 -10.82 23.27
C SER A 664 -0.21 -12.19 23.77
N VAL A 665 0.55 -12.82 24.66
CA VAL A 665 0.07 -14.00 25.40
C VAL A 665 -1.23 -13.68 26.14
N ALA A 666 -1.41 -12.46 26.66
CA ALA A 666 -2.66 -12.04 27.30
C ALA A 666 -3.84 -11.89 26.32
N SER A 667 -3.57 -11.73 25.03
CA SER A 667 -4.57 -11.52 23.96
C SER A 667 -5.03 -12.87 23.38
N VAL A 668 -5.81 -13.64 24.14
CA VAL A 668 -6.30 -14.98 23.79
C VAL A 668 -7.07 -14.99 22.46
N LYS A 669 -6.72 -15.92 21.56
CA LYS A 669 -7.38 -16.12 20.26
C LYS A 669 -8.47 -17.18 20.34
N TRP A 670 -9.38 -17.18 19.37
CA TRP A 670 -10.47 -18.16 19.26
C TRP A 670 -11.25 -18.25 20.58
N LEU A 671 -11.52 -17.09 21.17
CA LEU A 671 -12.06 -16.96 22.53
C LEU A 671 -13.45 -17.58 22.57
N THR A 672 -13.73 -18.50 23.49
CA THR A 672 -15.06 -19.11 23.63
C THR A 672 -15.64 -18.98 25.03
N GLU A 673 -14.79 -18.77 26.04
CA GLU A 673 -15.23 -18.67 27.44
C GLU A 673 -14.52 -17.52 28.16
N ILE A 674 -15.32 -16.74 28.89
CA ILE A 674 -14.90 -15.78 29.91
C ILE A 674 -15.48 -16.29 31.23
N GLU A 675 -14.64 -16.58 32.22
CA GLU A 675 -15.09 -17.06 33.53
C GLU A 675 -14.52 -16.18 34.63
N VAL A 676 -15.38 -15.68 35.51
CA VAL A 676 -14.96 -14.92 36.69
C VAL A 676 -14.79 -15.89 37.86
N ILE A 677 -13.60 -15.92 38.47
CA ILE A 677 -13.29 -16.83 39.57
C ILE A 677 -12.89 -16.08 40.84
N GLY A 678 -13.02 -16.74 42.00
CA GLY A 678 -12.80 -16.12 43.31
C GLY A 678 -11.38 -16.28 43.87
N GLN A 679 -10.46 -16.80 43.07
CA GLN A 679 -9.08 -17.10 43.46
C GLN A 679 -8.13 -16.81 42.29
N SER A 680 -6.82 -16.83 42.55
CA SER A 680 -5.83 -16.71 41.48
C SER A 680 -5.90 -17.90 40.52
N PHE A 681 -5.83 -17.63 39.22
CA PHE A 681 -5.87 -18.68 38.20
C PHE A 681 -4.56 -19.48 38.13
N GLU A 682 -4.64 -20.82 38.13
CA GLU A 682 -3.48 -21.73 38.09
C GLU A 682 -3.42 -22.58 36.80
N GLY A 683 -3.60 -21.94 35.63
CA GLY A 683 -3.46 -22.63 34.34
C GLY A 683 -2.00 -22.79 33.88
N TYR A 684 -1.70 -23.83 33.09
CA TYR A 684 -0.33 -24.11 32.61
C TYR A 684 0.34 -22.91 31.94
N PHE A 685 -0.33 -22.26 30.98
CA PHE A 685 0.21 -21.07 30.33
C PHE A 685 0.17 -19.80 31.19
N HIS A 686 -0.45 -19.86 32.38
CA HIS A 686 -0.52 -18.78 33.35
C HIS A 686 0.60 -18.85 34.41
N THR A 687 0.85 -20.04 34.97
CA THR A 687 1.77 -20.25 36.11
C THR A 687 3.05 -21.02 35.75
N GLU A 688 3.03 -21.92 34.76
CA GLU A 688 4.19 -22.74 34.37
C GLU A 688 4.97 -22.18 33.17
N ARG A 689 4.31 -21.36 32.35
CA ARG A 689 4.91 -20.60 31.24
C ARG A 689 4.57 -19.12 31.37
N TYR A 690 5.25 -18.29 30.57
CA TYR A 690 5.08 -16.84 30.59
C TYR A 690 5.28 -16.21 31.98
N GLN A 691 6.27 -16.75 32.69
CA GLN A 691 6.89 -16.19 33.88
C GLN A 691 8.33 -15.82 33.49
N TYR A 692 8.79 -14.63 33.85
CA TYR A 692 10.22 -14.39 33.94
C TYR A 692 10.78 -15.29 35.04
N GLU A 693 11.87 -15.99 34.76
CA GLU A 693 12.53 -16.84 35.74
C GLU A 693 14.01 -16.51 35.79
N TRP A 694 14.38 -15.70 36.76
CA TRP A 694 15.74 -15.24 36.94
C TRP A 694 16.47 -16.07 38.00
N PRO A 695 17.56 -16.76 37.63
CA PRO A 695 18.47 -17.29 38.61
C PRO A 695 19.12 -16.13 39.37
N ARG A 696 19.06 -16.19 40.70
CA ARG A 696 19.74 -15.29 41.63
C ARG A 696 20.48 -16.15 42.66
N ASP A 697 21.41 -15.55 43.39
CA ASP A 697 22.24 -16.27 44.38
C ASP A 697 21.39 -17.02 45.44
N ASN A 698 20.17 -16.54 45.72
CA ASN A 698 19.26 -17.11 46.72
C ASN A 698 18.10 -17.93 46.11
N GLY A 699 18.20 -18.38 44.86
CA GLY A 699 17.18 -19.20 44.18
C GLY A 699 16.62 -18.57 42.91
N VAL A 700 15.41 -18.96 42.52
CA VAL A 700 14.75 -18.46 41.30
C VAL A 700 13.70 -17.43 41.66
N VAL A 701 13.85 -16.22 41.14
CA VAL A 701 12.81 -15.17 41.22
C VAL A 701 11.88 -15.33 40.02
N ARG A 702 10.57 -15.46 40.30
CA ARG A 702 9.53 -15.59 39.27
C ARG A 702 8.66 -14.34 39.23
N GLU A 703 8.38 -13.83 38.04
CA GLU A 703 7.44 -12.72 37.83
C GLU A 703 6.57 -12.96 36.58
N PRO A 704 5.25 -12.73 36.63
CA PRO A 704 4.40 -12.91 35.46
C PRO A 704 4.79 -11.95 34.32
N VAL A 705 4.83 -12.47 33.10
CA VAL A 705 5.00 -11.63 31.90
C VAL A 705 3.71 -10.84 31.67
N ARG A 706 3.82 -9.50 31.74
CA ARG A 706 2.69 -8.56 31.64
C ARG A 706 2.94 -7.50 30.57
N LEU A 707 3.33 -6.28 30.98
CA LEU A 707 3.54 -5.14 30.08
C LEU A 707 4.71 -5.39 29.13
N GLN A 708 4.56 -4.95 27.88
CA GLN A 708 5.65 -4.91 26.91
C GLN A 708 6.77 -4.01 27.43
N ARG A 709 8.00 -4.53 27.43
CA ARG A 709 9.19 -3.71 27.73
C ARG A 709 9.45 -2.75 26.57
N VAL A 710 9.92 -1.53 26.86
CA VAL A 710 10.28 -0.55 25.83
C VAL A 710 11.28 -1.15 24.84
N ARG A 711 11.02 -0.98 23.55
CA ARG A 711 11.84 -1.48 22.44
C ARG A 711 11.91 -0.47 21.31
N SER A 712 13.03 -0.46 20.61
CA SER A 712 13.23 0.11 19.28
C SER A 712 13.91 -0.93 18.39
N VAL A 713 13.50 -1.00 17.13
CA VAL A 713 14.13 -1.82 16.09
C VAL A 713 14.45 -0.94 14.88
N ILE A 714 15.56 -1.25 14.22
CA ILE A 714 15.99 -0.62 12.97
C ILE A 714 15.41 -1.47 11.84
N ALA A 715 14.58 -0.87 11.00
CA ALA A 715 13.97 -1.50 9.84
C ALA A 715 14.77 -1.24 8.56
N GLU A 716 15.38 -0.05 8.49
CA GLU A 716 16.18 0.41 7.36
C GLU A 716 17.41 1.16 7.91
N PRO A 717 18.63 0.89 7.40
CA PRO A 717 18.99 -0.18 6.47
C PRO A 717 18.90 -1.57 7.11
N ALA A 718 18.81 -2.62 6.28
CA ALA A 718 18.84 -4.01 6.75
C ALA A 718 20.25 -4.44 7.18
N ASP A 719 20.34 -5.46 8.03
CA ASP A 719 21.63 -6.00 8.49
C ASP A 719 22.43 -6.63 7.33
N GLY A 720 23.71 -6.29 7.26
CA GLY A 720 24.66 -6.78 6.27
C GLY A 720 24.67 -6.07 4.91
N VAL A 721 23.83 -5.04 4.70
CA VAL A 721 23.78 -4.34 3.40
C VAL A 721 24.93 -3.36 3.20
N SER A 722 25.31 -3.14 1.94
CA SER A 722 26.18 -2.04 1.53
C SER A 722 25.36 -0.76 1.33
N VAL A 723 25.88 0.37 1.80
CA VAL A 723 25.28 1.70 1.64
C VAL A 723 26.37 2.66 1.12
N PRO A 724 26.10 3.54 0.16
CA PRO A 724 27.09 4.52 -0.32
C PRO A 724 27.56 5.45 0.82
N ALA A 725 28.83 5.86 0.80
CA ALA A 725 29.28 6.98 1.61
C ALA A 725 28.52 8.27 1.27
N GLY A 726 28.23 9.08 2.29
CA GLY A 726 27.44 10.29 2.17
C GLY A 726 26.23 10.27 3.09
N GLU A 727 25.04 10.54 2.55
CA GLU A 727 23.80 10.58 3.33
C GLU A 727 23.33 9.16 3.68
N LEU A 728 23.07 8.93 4.96
CA LEU A 728 22.57 7.67 5.51
C LEU A 728 21.24 7.93 6.21
N VAL A 729 20.20 7.26 5.73
CA VAL A 729 18.88 7.28 6.35
C VAL A 729 18.71 6.03 7.21
N VAL A 730 18.43 6.23 8.50
CA VAL A 730 18.15 5.13 9.44
C VAL A 730 16.71 5.27 9.92
N ARG A 731 15.87 4.27 9.68
CA ARG A 731 14.45 4.26 10.07
C ARG A 731 14.10 3.04 10.88
N GLY A 732 13.05 3.19 11.68
CA GLY A 732 12.51 2.09 12.44
C GLY A 732 11.24 2.42 13.19
N VAL A 733 10.87 1.50 14.06
CA VAL A 733 9.70 1.62 14.94
C VAL A 733 10.10 1.36 16.38
N ALA A 734 9.41 2.00 17.31
CA ALA A 734 9.61 1.86 18.75
C ALA A 734 8.27 1.76 19.47
N TRP A 735 8.19 0.98 20.56
CA TRP A 735 6.96 0.85 21.35
C TRP A 735 7.27 0.53 22.80
N SER A 736 6.30 0.74 23.68
CA SER A 736 6.36 0.39 25.10
C SER A 736 4.95 0.09 25.60
N GLY A 737 4.84 -0.88 26.52
CA GLY A 737 3.57 -1.21 27.17
C GLY A 737 3.17 -0.23 28.27
N ALA A 738 4.16 0.49 28.84
CA ALA A 738 3.93 1.31 30.02
C ALA A 738 3.49 2.74 29.67
N ALA A 739 4.04 3.33 28.61
CA ALA A 739 3.75 4.70 28.18
C ALA A 739 4.10 4.89 26.70
N ALA A 740 3.63 5.98 26.08
CA ALA A 740 4.05 6.35 24.73
C ALA A 740 5.57 6.62 24.68
N ILE A 741 6.17 6.45 23.50
CA ILE A 741 7.59 6.70 23.27
C ILE A 741 7.88 8.20 23.40
N ASP A 742 8.88 8.54 24.23
CA ASP A 742 9.33 9.90 24.41
C ASP A 742 10.38 10.30 23.38
N ARG A 743 11.38 9.45 23.18
CA ARG A 743 12.44 9.65 22.19
C ARG A 743 13.07 8.34 21.74
N VAL A 744 13.72 8.40 20.58
CA VAL A 744 14.62 7.35 20.10
C VAL A 744 15.97 8.00 19.84
N ASP A 745 17.03 7.39 20.36
CA ASP A 745 18.41 7.79 20.13
C ASP A 745 19.09 6.74 19.22
N VAL A 746 19.90 7.19 18.26
CA VAL A 746 20.63 6.33 17.33
C VAL A 746 22.13 6.62 17.40
N CYS A 747 22.95 5.58 17.44
CA CYS A 747 24.40 5.65 17.41
C CYS A 747 24.94 4.99 16.13
N ILE A 748 25.91 5.64 15.47
CA ILE A 748 26.50 5.24 14.20
C ILE A 748 28.01 5.07 14.39
N GLY A 749 28.50 3.84 14.30
CA GLY A 749 29.88 3.49 14.61
C GLY A 749 30.23 3.84 16.07
N GLU A 750 31.25 4.68 16.23
CA GLU A 750 31.69 5.19 17.54
C GLU A 750 31.17 6.61 17.83
N SER A 751 30.24 7.12 17.01
CA SER A 751 29.68 8.47 17.17
C SER A 751 28.84 8.58 18.45
N PRO A 752 28.71 9.79 19.03
CA PRO A 752 27.73 10.02 20.08
C PRO A 752 26.31 9.63 19.65
N TRP A 753 25.47 9.29 20.63
CA TRP A 753 24.04 9.07 20.41
C TRP A 753 23.38 10.34 19.88
N GLN A 754 22.62 10.22 18.80
CA GLN A 754 21.90 11.30 18.14
C GLN A 754 20.39 11.09 18.28
N PRO A 755 19.62 12.15 18.56
CA PRO A 755 18.16 12.03 18.63
C PRO A 755 17.58 11.82 17.24
N ALA A 756 16.77 10.77 17.08
CA ALA A 756 15.95 10.54 15.91
C ALA A 756 14.64 11.35 15.97
N ARG A 757 14.14 11.76 14.79
CA ARG A 757 12.84 12.40 14.62
C ARG A 757 11.74 11.36 14.75
N LEU A 758 10.80 11.56 15.68
CA LEU A 758 9.58 10.75 15.76
C LEU A 758 8.58 11.21 14.67
N ILE A 759 7.98 10.26 13.95
CA ILE A 759 7.07 10.52 12.83
C ILE A 759 5.61 10.26 13.23
N GLY A 760 4.74 11.23 13.02
CA GLY A 760 3.32 11.15 13.38
C GLY A 760 3.03 11.43 14.86
N GLU A 761 1.78 11.24 15.27
CA GLU A 761 1.33 11.47 16.63
C GLU A 761 1.79 10.37 17.59
N ARG A 762 2.23 10.76 18.80
CA ARG A 762 2.56 9.83 19.88
C ARG A 762 1.30 9.13 20.36
N ARG A 763 1.27 7.80 20.25
CA ARG A 763 0.16 6.97 20.73
C ARG A 763 0.63 6.04 21.83
N ARG A 764 -0.25 5.77 22.80
CA ARG A 764 0.08 4.94 23.96
C ARG A 764 0.23 3.45 23.62
N HIS A 765 -0.60 2.95 22.72
CA HIS A 765 -0.76 1.51 22.48
C HIS A 765 -0.20 1.02 21.17
N SER A 766 0.11 1.93 20.23
CA SER A 766 0.73 1.60 18.95
C SER A 766 2.20 1.97 18.96
N TRP A 767 2.95 1.39 18.03
CA TRP A 767 4.32 1.79 17.79
C TRP A 767 4.40 3.25 17.34
N GLN A 768 5.58 3.80 17.53
CA GLN A 768 6.00 5.12 17.13
C GLN A 768 7.09 4.96 16.09
N TRP A 769 6.85 5.52 14.92
CA TRP A 769 7.86 5.58 13.87
C TRP A 769 8.93 6.59 14.22
N TRP A 770 10.14 6.33 13.76
CA TRP A 770 11.27 7.24 13.92
C TRP A 770 12.22 7.15 12.73
N GLU A 771 12.93 8.25 12.50
CA GLU A 771 14.01 8.31 11.51
C GLU A 771 15.16 9.22 11.94
N LEU A 772 16.36 8.91 11.48
CA LEU A 772 17.53 9.76 11.57
C LEU A 772 18.12 9.93 10.16
N LEU A 773 18.26 11.19 9.73
CA LEU A 773 19.08 11.55 8.59
C LEU A 773 20.47 11.89 9.11
N ALA A 774 21.45 11.06 8.75
CA ALA A 774 22.84 11.21 9.16
C ALA A 774 23.75 11.30 7.93
N ARG A 775 25.01 11.65 8.15
CA ARG A 775 26.05 11.63 7.13
C ARG A 775 27.19 10.75 7.59
N CYS A 776 27.58 9.78 6.77
CA CYS A 776 28.66 8.84 7.04
C CYS A 776 29.64 8.81 5.86
N GLU A 777 30.81 9.42 6.05
CA GLU A 777 31.82 9.55 4.99
C GLU A 777 32.92 8.48 5.05
N THR A 778 33.03 7.77 6.18
CA THR A 778 34.09 6.77 6.38
C THR A 778 33.62 5.42 5.84
N ALA A 779 34.27 4.96 4.76
CA ALA A 779 34.03 3.64 4.21
C ALA A 779 34.46 2.53 5.19
N GLY A 780 33.73 1.41 5.17
CA GLY A 780 33.98 0.23 5.98
C GLY A 780 32.78 -0.26 6.79
N PRO A 781 32.94 -1.36 7.54
CA PRO A 781 31.91 -1.88 8.43
C PRO A 781 31.53 -0.84 9.49
N THR A 782 30.24 -0.50 9.54
CA THR A 782 29.70 0.50 10.46
C THR A 782 28.51 -0.10 11.20
N THR A 783 28.53 -0.01 12.53
CA THR A 783 27.46 -0.52 13.39
C THR A 783 26.45 0.58 13.69
N LEU A 784 25.18 0.32 13.45
CA LEU A 784 24.04 1.18 13.78
C LEU A 784 23.33 0.61 15.00
N ARG A 785 23.05 1.45 16.00
CA ARG A 785 22.38 1.04 17.25
C ARG A 785 21.22 1.98 17.54
N ALA A 786 20.06 1.45 17.94
CA ALA A 786 18.89 2.26 18.27
C ALA A 786 18.36 1.96 19.69
N ARG A 787 18.03 3.01 20.43
CA ARG A 787 17.53 2.94 21.81
C ARG A 787 16.31 3.85 21.99
N ALA A 788 15.19 3.29 22.42
CA ALA A 788 14.02 4.07 22.82
C ALA A 788 14.01 4.39 24.33
N THR A 789 13.39 5.51 24.68
CA THR A 789 12.97 5.85 26.05
C THR A 789 11.49 6.20 26.03
N ASP A 790 10.70 5.67 26.97
CA ASP A 790 9.27 6.01 27.09
C ASP A 790 9.03 7.18 28.05
N LEU A 791 7.82 7.75 28.02
CA LEU A 791 7.44 8.87 28.89
C LEU A 791 7.42 8.54 30.39
N ALA A 792 7.55 7.26 30.77
CA ALA A 792 7.69 6.84 32.15
C ALA A 792 9.15 6.59 32.55
N GLY A 793 10.11 6.98 31.70
CA GLY A 793 11.54 6.92 31.96
C GLY A 793 12.18 5.54 31.76
N ARG A 794 11.45 4.56 31.20
CA ARG A 794 12.02 3.24 30.91
C ARG A 794 12.83 3.29 29.63
N THR A 795 13.95 2.56 29.57
CA THR A 795 14.81 2.46 28.37
C THR A 795 15.33 1.04 28.15
N GLN A 796 15.94 0.79 26.98
CA GLN A 796 16.52 -0.50 26.60
C GLN A 796 17.92 -0.69 27.21
N PRO A 797 18.24 -1.89 27.73
CA PRO A 797 19.58 -2.24 28.18
C PRO A 797 20.51 -2.57 27.00
N ASP A 798 21.83 -2.51 27.20
CA ASP A 798 22.81 -2.94 26.17
C ASP A 798 22.73 -4.43 25.85
N ARG A 799 22.37 -5.26 26.85
CA ARG A 799 22.23 -6.71 26.72
C ARG A 799 20.90 -7.16 27.32
N PRO A 800 20.29 -8.24 26.79
CA PRO A 800 19.07 -8.75 27.37
C PRO A 800 19.37 -9.31 28.76
N GLU A 801 18.48 -9.05 29.71
CA GLU A 801 18.56 -9.67 31.03
C GLU A 801 18.16 -11.15 30.90
N TRP A 802 19.13 -12.04 31.07
CA TRP A 802 18.93 -13.46 30.89
C TRP A 802 17.90 -14.03 31.88
N ASN A 803 16.94 -14.79 31.37
CA ASN A 803 15.97 -15.55 32.16
C ASN A 803 15.69 -16.89 31.47
N ARG A 804 15.36 -17.92 32.27
CA ARG A 804 15.31 -19.33 31.81
C ARG A 804 14.38 -19.57 30.61
N LEU A 805 13.30 -18.79 30.49
CA LEU A 805 12.28 -18.97 29.46
C LEU A 805 12.43 -18.00 28.26
N GLY A 806 13.47 -17.15 28.28
CA GLY A 806 13.80 -16.27 27.16
C GLY A 806 12.73 -15.25 26.81
N TYR A 807 12.12 -14.62 27.82
CA TYR A 807 11.09 -13.61 27.62
C TYR A 807 11.62 -12.19 27.83
N GLY A 808 10.97 -11.21 27.20
CA GLY A 808 11.22 -9.78 27.40
C GLY A 808 12.61 -9.33 26.98
N GLY A 809 13.19 -9.94 25.94
CA GLY A 809 14.46 -9.54 25.36
C GLY A 809 14.34 -8.20 24.63
N ASN A 810 14.57 -7.10 25.34
CA ASN A 810 14.40 -5.74 24.83
C ASN A 810 15.73 -4.97 24.65
N ALA A 811 16.83 -5.68 24.46
CA ALA A 811 18.15 -5.06 24.31
C ALA A 811 18.19 -4.09 23.13
N ILE A 812 19.16 -3.17 23.16
CA ILE A 812 19.44 -2.24 22.05
C ILE A 812 19.62 -3.02 20.75
N HIS A 813 18.79 -2.73 19.74
CA HIS A 813 18.90 -3.37 18.43
C HIS A 813 20.13 -2.83 17.71
N THR A 814 20.90 -3.74 17.12
CA THR A 814 22.17 -3.45 16.48
C THR A 814 22.18 -4.04 15.08
N VAL A 815 22.52 -3.23 14.09
CA VAL A 815 22.61 -3.56 12.66
C VAL A 815 24.01 -3.21 12.18
N THR A 816 24.65 -4.08 11.41
CA THR A 816 25.95 -3.80 10.79
C THR A 816 25.76 -3.57 9.30
N VAL A 817 26.19 -2.41 8.81
CA VAL A 817 26.21 -2.09 7.38
C VAL A 817 27.63 -1.90 6.89
N ARG A 818 27.84 -1.95 5.58
CA ARG A 818 29.11 -1.60 4.96
C ARG A 818 28.97 -0.27 4.22
N ILE A 819 29.71 0.75 4.65
CA ILE A 819 29.78 2.03 3.94
C ILE A 819 30.78 1.88 2.79
N GLU A 820 30.38 2.21 1.55
CA GLU A 820 31.19 2.09 0.33
C GLU A 820 31.87 3.40 -0.09
#